data_AF-A0A5C5WUV7-F1
#
_entry.id   AF-A0A5C5WUV7-F1
#
_cell.length_a   1.000
_cell.length_b   1.000
_cell.length_c   1.000
_cell.angle_alpha   90.00
_cell.angle_beta   90.00
_cell.angle_gamma   90.00
#
_symmetry.space_group_name_H-M   'P 1'
#
loop_
_entity.id
_entity.type
_entity.pdbx_description
1 polymer ?
#
loop_
_entity_poly.entity_id
_entity_poly.type
_entity_poly.pdbx_seq_one_letter_code
_entity_poly.pdbx_strand_id
1 'polypeptide(L)'
;MNRSTTFRRKIIYIVVLLAMLLPLYKLGQPSSGGANDGGQLSQLRHKYNMAESDLGEISPASETMKLATLGLRGVAATLLWNRAHEYRVLHEWDRLKATLNNIALLQPHFEKVWEHQAHNLAYNVSIEFDDYRQRYEMVREGTEFLTRGVRQNREAPRLIWYTGWFYGAKMGMADEKRQFRRLFSEDEVLHESLMNENIAVDSPEARGPLGTPDNWLVGRLWLNYGYDLVDSGVSINRQTPLNFYETGPKWRFKHAEAIELEGILDDRAQNAWLMAAEDWSKFGNRSIPTTAAFTIKLDRLEDIANRRDETLDKFRDLVGDAYEEGLKPYIQVHTKEVQEMLLKRRSERTEEEQKIADTVDIFFGLNLTDIAKNSDPDVRLRAVQLAEELSNLDARYRKTKGYREQINYAYWKALAAAEQEERTVRARRLTYEAEQANQEAELDKAIELYEEAFAIWEEIFDDYPILTIDDTAEDLFESIRRYMIAIDSEEIPEDFPLREFVELMGRDGRVDSLTYIEVREKAIAKMKERKQELQEEEKQLERELEEANSQDNESDEKASPGEPEKDSVSDPEEEPASEESDAEMASSQSSSPEESANAEPEDADADTTEESQQAEETEDSEPVTLEDAAEAIPASE
;
A
#
# COMPACT_ATOMS: atom_id res chain seq x y z
N MET A 1 -84.92 -12.14 3.45
CA MET A 1 -83.74 -11.34 3.85
C MET A 1 -84.11 -9.86 3.82
N ASN A 2 -83.90 -9.10 4.91
CA ASN A 2 -84.29 -7.69 4.96
C ASN A 2 -83.27 -6.78 4.25
N ARG A 3 -83.71 -6.05 3.21
CA ARG A 3 -82.87 -5.09 2.47
C ARG A 3 -82.40 -3.90 3.34
N SER A 4 -83.12 -3.57 4.39
CA SER A 4 -82.78 -2.47 5.31
C SER A 4 -81.54 -2.76 6.17
N THR A 5 -81.34 -4.00 6.62
CA THR A 5 -80.18 -4.34 7.48
C THR A 5 -78.89 -4.45 6.67
N THR A 6 -78.95 -4.94 5.43
CA THR A 6 -77.80 -4.94 4.52
C THR A 6 -77.44 -3.53 4.06
N PHE A 7 -78.42 -2.66 3.80
CA PHE A 7 -78.18 -1.24 3.50
C PHE A 7 -77.52 -0.50 4.68
N ARG A 8 -78.04 -0.66 5.91
CA ARG A 8 -77.44 -0.07 7.11
C ARG A 8 -76.00 -0.56 7.36
N ARG A 9 -75.72 -1.84 7.14
CA ARG A 9 -74.33 -2.38 7.23
C ARG A 9 -73.41 -1.75 6.17
N LYS A 10 -73.85 -1.61 4.92
CA LYS A 10 -73.07 -0.93 3.87
C LYS A 10 -72.74 0.52 4.23
N ILE A 11 -73.70 1.29 4.77
CA ILE A 11 -73.43 2.65 5.24
C ILE A 11 -72.41 2.67 6.38
N ILE A 12 -72.55 1.78 7.37
CA ILE A 12 -71.58 1.69 8.48
C ILE A 12 -70.17 1.37 7.95
N TYR A 13 -70.02 0.44 7.02
CA TYR A 13 -68.73 0.14 6.40
C TYR A 13 -68.16 1.32 5.62
N ILE A 14 -68.98 2.07 4.86
CA ILE A 14 -68.52 3.28 4.14
C ILE A 14 -68.05 4.36 5.14
N VAL A 15 -68.79 4.60 6.23
CA VAL A 15 -68.40 5.57 7.26
C VAL A 15 -67.10 5.15 7.96
N VAL A 16 -66.93 3.86 8.27
CA VAL A 16 -65.70 3.31 8.86
C VAL A 16 -64.51 3.41 7.90
N LEU A 17 -64.72 3.16 6.59
CA LEU A 17 -63.68 3.26 5.57
C LEU A 17 -63.26 4.74 5.37
N LEU A 18 -64.20 5.67 5.32
CA LEU A 18 -63.92 7.11 5.31
C LEU A 18 -63.19 7.58 6.59
N ALA A 19 -63.58 7.05 7.76
CA ALA A 19 -62.91 7.34 9.03
C ALA A 19 -61.48 6.80 9.11
N MET A 20 -61.17 5.69 8.44
CA MET A 20 -59.79 5.18 8.28
C MET A 20 -59.00 5.91 7.19
N LEU A 21 -59.65 6.42 6.15
CA LEU A 21 -58.99 7.22 5.11
C LEU A 21 -58.43 8.55 5.64
N LEU A 22 -59.08 9.20 6.60
CA LEU A 22 -58.60 10.47 7.19
C LEU A 22 -57.21 10.39 7.83
N PRO A 23 -56.90 9.46 8.77
CA PRO A 23 -55.55 9.32 9.31
C PRO A 23 -54.56 8.80 8.26
N LEU A 24 -54.97 7.88 7.37
CA LEU A 24 -54.11 7.40 6.26
C LEU A 24 -53.68 8.55 5.34
N TYR A 25 -54.58 9.46 5.00
CA TYR A 25 -54.29 10.65 4.21
C TYR A 25 -53.32 11.59 4.95
N LYS A 26 -53.59 11.93 6.22
CA LYS A 26 -52.71 12.81 7.01
C LYS A 26 -51.31 12.23 7.24
N LEU A 27 -51.19 10.90 7.30
CA LEU A 27 -49.91 10.19 7.44
C LEU A 27 -49.17 10.11 6.10
N GLY A 28 -49.85 9.69 5.04
CA GLY A 28 -49.26 9.21 3.78
C GLY A 28 -49.50 10.07 2.53
N GLN A 29 -50.04 11.30 2.64
CA GLN A 29 -50.04 12.25 1.53
C GLN A 29 -48.59 12.50 1.07
N PRO A 30 -48.26 12.42 -0.23
CA PRO A 30 -46.91 12.72 -0.73
C PRO A 30 -46.62 14.23 -0.66
N SER A 31 -45.34 14.60 -0.58
CA SER A 31 -44.88 15.97 -0.78
C SER A 31 -44.95 16.37 -2.26
N SER A 32 -45.16 17.66 -2.53
CA SER A 32 -45.12 18.27 -3.88
C SER A 32 -43.90 19.18 -4.08
N GLY A 33 -42.80 18.90 -3.36
CA GLY A 33 -41.49 19.54 -3.54
C GLY A 33 -41.10 20.58 -2.49
N GLY A 34 -41.89 20.79 -1.43
CA GLY A 34 -41.54 21.66 -0.30
C GLY A 34 -41.11 20.90 0.94
N ALA A 35 -40.06 21.37 1.64
CA ALA A 35 -39.51 20.72 2.85
C ALA A 35 -40.48 20.59 4.05
N ASN A 36 -41.62 21.30 4.03
CA ASN A 36 -42.70 21.19 5.02
C ASN A 36 -44.00 20.62 4.43
N ASP A 37 -43.98 20.11 3.19
CA ASP A 37 -45.17 19.68 2.46
C ASP A 37 -45.41 18.16 2.54
N GLY A 38 -46.65 17.75 2.23
CA GLY A 38 -47.10 16.37 2.36
C GLY A 38 -47.50 15.97 3.78
N GLY A 39 -47.75 14.67 3.96
CA GLY A 39 -48.17 14.06 5.21
C GLY A 39 -47.01 13.86 6.20
N GLN A 40 -47.35 13.45 7.42
CA GLN A 40 -46.36 13.36 8.51
C GLN A 40 -45.21 12.40 8.21
N LEU A 41 -45.40 11.32 7.42
CA LEU A 41 -44.29 10.47 7.00
C LEU A 41 -43.39 11.13 5.94
N SER A 42 -43.91 11.98 5.06
CA SER A 42 -43.08 12.72 4.08
C SER A 42 -42.17 13.72 4.80
N GLN A 43 -42.73 14.48 5.74
CA GLN A 43 -41.99 15.43 6.58
C GLN A 43 -40.94 14.72 7.46
N LEU A 44 -41.27 13.56 8.04
CA LEU A 44 -40.29 12.77 8.81
C LEU A 44 -39.19 12.19 7.92
N ARG A 45 -39.49 11.77 6.68
CA ARG A 45 -38.47 11.28 5.74
C ARG A 45 -37.46 12.35 5.40
N HIS A 46 -37.90 13.52 4.91
CA HIS A 46 -36.99 14.64 4.61
C HIS A 46 -36.20 15.11 5.84
N LYS A 47 -36.80 15.09 7.05
CA LYS A 47 -36.09 15.45 8.29
C LYS A 47 -34.94 14.52 8.66
N TYR A 48 -34.96 13.27 8.19
CA TYR A 48 -33.94 12.25 8.48
C TYR A 48 -33.19 11.75 7.23
N ASN A 49 -33.26 12.50 6.13
CA ASN A 49 -32.70 12.15 4.80
C ASN A 49 -33.18 10.77 4.26
N MET A 50 -34.36 10.32 4.69
CA MET A 50 -34.98 9.03 4.29
C MET A 50 -35.99 9.19 3.15
N ALA A 51 -35.91 10.25 2.34
CA ALA A 51 -36.73 10.41 1.13
C ALA A 51 -35.92 9.99 -0.11
N GLU A 52 -36.57 9.29 -1.05
CA GLU A 52 -35.92 8.79 -2.28
C GLU A 52 -35.29 9.93 -3.12
N SER A 53 -35.81 11.16 -3.01
CA SER A 53 -35.28 12.39 -3.61
C SER A 53 -33.96 12.88 -3.03
N ASP A 54 -33.69 12.52 -1.77
CA ASP A 54 -32.58 13.06 -0.98
C ASP A 54 -31.39 12.09 -1.05
N LEU A 55 -31.67 10.80 -1.29
CA LEU A 55 -30.69 9.72 -1.43
C LEU A 55 -30.01 9.63 -2.80
N GLY A 56 -30.62 10.15 -3.87
CA GLY A 56 -30.07 10.05 -5.23
C GLY A 56 -31.09 10.32 -6.34
N GLU A 57 -30.82 9.78 -7.54
CA GLU A 57 -31.70 9.97 -8.69
C GLU A 57 -32.95 9.08 -8.65
N ILE A 58 -34.13 9.66 -8.80
CA ILE A 58 -35.39 8.90 -8.83
C ILE A 58 -35.59 8.28 -10.22
N SER A 59 -35.08 7.07 -10.42
CA SER A 59 -35.31 6.29 -11.65
C SER A 59 -36.80 5.96 -11.84
N PRO A 60 -37.45 6.44 -12.92
CA PRO A 60 -38.86 6.12 -13.19
C PRO A 60 -39.10 4.62 -13.42
N ALA A 61 -38.08 3.90 -13.89
CA ALA A 61 -38.13 2.45 -14.07
C ALA A 61 -38.13 1.70 -12.73
N SER A 62 -37.34 2.16 -11.75
CA SER A 62 -37.36 1.64 -10.37
C SER A 62 -38.74 1.81 -9.73
N GLU A 63 -39.30 3.02 -9.75
CA GLU A 63 -40.65 3.27 -9.21
C GLU A 63 -41.72 2.45 -9.95
N THR A 64 -41.60 2.29 -11.27
CA THR A 64 -42.49 1.42 -12.04
C THR A 64 -42.39 -0.04 -11.62
N MET A 65 -41.18 -0.58 -11.36
CA MET A 65 -40.99 -1.94 -10.85
C MET A 65 -41.49 -2.12 -9.39
N LYS A 66 -41.27 -1.11 -8.55
CA LYS A 66 -41.74 -1.02 -7.15
C LYS A 66 -43.27 -1.06 -7.08
N LEU A 67 -43.95 -0.42 -8.04
CA LEU A 67 -45.41 -0.51 -8.23
C LEU A 67 -45.84 -1.85 -8.86
N ALA A 68 -45.18 -2.30 -9.93
CA ALA A 68 -45.55 -3.52 -10.66
C ALA A 68 -45.41 -4.81 -9.81
N THR A 69 -44.50 -4.82 -8.84
CA THR A 69 -44.36 -5.92 -7.87
C THR A 69 -45.41 -5.90 -6.75
N LEU A 70 -46.27 -4.87 -6.68
CA LEU A 70 -47.37 -4.75 -5.71
C LEU A 70 -46.92 -4.92 -4.24
N GLY A 71 -45.69 -4.51 -3.92
CA GLY A 71 -45.06 -4.68 -2.60
C GLY A 71 -44.29 -5.99 -2.40
N LEU A 72 -44.39 -6.96 -3.32
CA LEU A 72 -43.62 -8.22 -3.30
C LEU A 72 -42.18 -8.07 -3.86
N ARG A 73 -41.62 -6.86 -3.80
CA ARG A 73 -40.27 -6.47 -4.29
C ARG A 73 -39.17 -7.43 -3.83
N GLY A 74 -39.22 -7.91 -2.59
CA GLY A 74 -38.28 -8.91 -2.07
C GLY A 74 -38.36 -10.27 -2.78
N VAL A 75 -39.57 -10.80 -2.97
CA VAL A 75 -39.78 -12.09 -3.67
C VAL A 75 -39.40 -11.99 -5.16
N ALA A 76 -39.72 -10.85 -5.78
CA ALA A 76 -39.32 -10.58 -7.16
C ALA A 76 -37.79 -10.50 -7.31
N ALA A 77 -37.10 -9.86 -6.36
CA ALA A 77 -35.64 -9.84 -6.32
C ALA A 77 -35.07 -11.26 -6.14
N THR A 78 -35.54 -12.06 -5.17
CA THR A 78 -35.07 -13.45 -4.98
C THR A 78 -35.24 -14.30 -6.24
N LEU A 79 -36.36 -14.17 -6.96
CA LEU A 79 -36.58 -14.89 -8.23
C LEU A 79 -35.56 -14.48 -9.31
N LEU A 80 -35.20 -13.19 -9.38
CA LEU A 80 -34.20 -12.69 -10.32
C LEU A 80 -32.78 -13.07 -9.90
N TRP A 81 -32.46 -13.12 -8.61
CA TRP A 81 -31.18 -13.62 -8.10
C TRP A 81 -30.97 -15.10 -8.47
N ASN A 82 -32.00 -15.94 -8.33
CA ASN A 82 -31.94 -17.32 -8.80
C ASN A 82 -31.70 -17.39 -10.32
N ARG A 83 -32.40 -16.58 -11.13
CA ARG A 83 -32.17 -16.51 -12.59
C ARG A 83 -30.80 -15.97 -12.97
N ALA A 84 -30.23 -15.02 -12.20
CA ALA A 84 -28.87 -14.56 -12.41
C ALA A 84 -27.88 -15.71 -12.17
N HIS A 85 -28.10 -16.54 -11.15
CA HIS A 85 -27.30 -17.74 -10.94
C HIS A 85 -27.47 -18.76 -12.09
N GLU A 86 -28.71 -19.05 -12.52
CA GLU A 86 -29.01 -19.91 -13.68
C GLU A 86 -28.29 -19.40 -14.96
N TYR A 87 -28.41 -18.12 -15.30
CA TYR A 87 -27.78 -17.53 -16.49
C TYR A 87 -26.25 -17.48 -16.39
N ARG A 88 -25.67 -17.35 -15.19
CA ARG A 88 -24.22 -17.46 -14.99
C ARG A 88 -23.74 -18.88 -15.26
N VAL A 89 -24.41 -19.89 -14.70
CA VAL A 89 -24.06 -21.33 -14.87
C VAL A 89 -24.27 -21.81 -16.31
N LEU A 90 -25.16 -21.16 -17.07
CA LEU A 90 -25.38 -21.44 -18.49
C LEU A 90 -24.54 -20.54 -19.44
N HIS A 91 -23.64 -19.71 -18.90
CA HIS A 91 -22.84 -18.72 -19.63
C HIS A 91 -23.70 -17.78 -20.54
N GLU A 92 -24.97 -17.55 -20.20
CA GLU A 92 -25.90 -16.68 -20.95
C GLU A 92 -25.69 -15.20 -20.58
N TRP A 93 -24.49 -14.68 -20.84
CA TRP A 93 -24.00 -13.40 -20.32
C TRP A 93 -24.92 -12.20 -20.58
N ASP A 94 -25.53 -12.06 -21.75
CA ASP A 94 -26.49 -10.97 -22.03
C ASP A 94 -27.73 -11.04 -21.13
N ARG A 95 -28.22 -12.25 -20.84
CA ARG A 95 -29.39 -12.47 -19.98
C ARG A 95 -29.02 -12.31 -18.51
N LEU A 96 -27.80 -12.68 -18.13
CA LEU A 96 -27.22 -12.34 -16.83
C LEU A 96 -27.22 -10.81 -16.67
N LYS A 97 -26.55 -10.06 -17.54
CA LYS A 97 -26.45 -8.58 -17.52
C LYS A 97 -27.82 -7.89 -17.48
N ALA A 98 -28.77 -8.35 -18.30
CA ALA A 98 -30.15 -7.84 -18.27
C ALA A 98 -30.84 -8.12 -16.92
N THR A 99 -30.61 -9.29 -16.33
CA THR A 99 -31.14 -9.67 -15.00
C THR A 99 -30.49 -8.87 -13.88
N LEU A 100 -29.17 -8.60 -13.93
CA LEU A 100 -28.47 -7.78 -12.93
C LEU A 100 -29.01 -6.34 -12.93
N ASN A 101 -29.24 -5.76 -14.11
CA ASN A 101 -29.88 -4.45 -14.24
C ASN A 101 -31.32 -4.43 -13.69
N ASN A 102 -32.09 -5.50 -13.89
CA ASN A 102 -33.43 -5.63 -13.29
C ASN A 102 -33.38 -5.74 -11.75
N ILE A 103 -32.37 -6.42 -11.19
CA ILE A 103 -32.15 -6.48 -9.73
C ILE A 103 -31.78 -5.09 -9.19
N ALA A 104 -30.89 -4.36 -9.84
CA ALA A 104 -30.52 -3.00 -9.44
C ALA A 104 -31.70 -2.02 -9.48
N LEU A 105 -32.53 -2.08 -10.53
CA LEU A 105 -33.78 -1.30 -10.60
C LEU A 105 -34.80 -1.70 -9.51
N LEU A 106 -34.81 -2.97 -9.08
CA LEU A 106 -35.65 -3.43 -7.96
C LEU A 106 -35.05 -3.13 -6.57
N GLN A 107 -33.75 -2.86 -6.46
CA GLN A 107 -33.05 -2.65 -5.18
C GLN A 107 -32.04 -1.46 -5.22
N PRO A 108 -32.41 -0.28 -5.75
CA PRO A 108 -31.46 0.80 -6.06
C PRO A 108 -30.68 1.32 -4.84
N HIS A 109 -31.33 1.37 -3.68
CA HIS A 109 -30.75 1.85 -2.41
C HIS A 109 -30.22 0.73 -1.50
N PHE A 110 -29.74 -0.37 -2.08
CA PHE A 110 -29.03 -1.41 -1.34
C PHE A 110 -27.61 -1.54 -1.89
N GLU A 111 -26.66 -0.83 -1.27
CA GLU A 111 -25.23 -0.75 -1.63
C GLU A 111 -24.65 -2.10 -2.11
N LYS A 112 -24.87 -3.18 -1.35
CA LYS A 112 -24.38 -4.53 -1.65
C LYS A 112 -24.82 -5.10 -3.00
N VAL A 113 -25.91 -4.61 -3.62
CA VAL A 113 -26.29 -4.99 -4.99
C VAL A 113 -25.29 -4.43 -6.00
N TRP A 114 -24.89 -3.16 -5.85
CA TRP A 114 -23.94 -2.53 -6.74
C TRP A 114 -22.54 -3.16 -6.58
N GLU A 115 -22.09 -3.34 -5.34
CA GLU A 115 -20.83 -4.01 -5.01
C GLU A 115 -20.78 -5.45 -5.56
N HIS A 116 -21.76 -6.29 -5.23
CA HIS A 116 -21.77 -7.70 -5.62
C HIS A 116 -21.88 -7.88 -7.14
N GLN A 117 -22.73 -7.11 -7.83
CA GLN A 117 -22.87 -7.29 -9.28
C GLN A 117 -21.65 -6.77 -10.05
N ALA A 118 -21.03 -5.68 -9.61
CA ALA A 118 -19.76 -5.23 -10.18
C ALA A 118 -18.65 -6.26 -9.97
N HIS A 119 -18.49 -6.79 -8.75
CA HIS A 119 -17.53 -7.85 -8.47
C HIS A 119 -17.79 -9.12 -9.30
N ASN A 120 -19.06 -9.52 -9.41
CA ASN A 120 -19.44 -10.70 -10.20
C ASN A 120 -19.15 -10.52 -11.69
N LEU A 121 -19.27 -9.31 -12.25
CA LEU A 121 -18.86 -9.02 -13.62
C LEU A 121 -17.32 -9.00 -13.75
N ALA A 122 -16.65 -8.19 -12.96
CA ALA A 122 -15.22 -7.87 -13.13
C ALA A 122 -14.24 -8.91 -12.57
N TYR A 123 -14.69 -9.85 -11.74
CA TYR A 123 -13.88 -10.96 -11.23
C TYR A 123 -14.42 -12.26 -11.80
N ASN A 124 -15.59 -12.71 -11.33
CA ASN A 124 -16.13 -14.05 -11.63
C ASN A 124 -16.42 -14.27 -13.12
N VAL A 125 -17.10 -13.33 -13.78
CA VAL A 125 -17.45 -13.44 -15.21
C VAL A 125 -16.26 -13.05 -16.09
N SER A 126 -15.35 -12.18 -15.62
CA SER A 126 -14.17 -11.78 -16.39
C SER A 126 -13.22 -12.93 -16.70
N ILE A 127 -13.05 -13.90 -15.78
CA ILE A 127 -12.11 -15.02 -15.97
C ILE A 127 -12.64 -16.11 -16.91
N GLU A 128 -13.91 -16.01 -17.35
CA GLU A 128 -14.58 -16.97 -18.22
C GLU A 128 -14.37 -16.66 -19.73
N PHE A 129 -13.43 -15.76 -20.05
CA PHE A 129 -13.06 -15.38 -21.42
C PHE A 129 -11.53 -15.41 -21.61
N ASP A 130 -11.04 -16.03 -22.68
CA ASP A 130 -9.60 -16.16 -22.92
C ASP A 130 -8.93 -14.79 -23.21
N ASP A 131 -9.52 -14.01 -24.12
CA ASP A 131 -8.99 -12.71 -24.57
C ASP A 131 -9.10 -11.65 -23.46
N TYR A 132 -7.94 -11.14 -23.01
CA TYR A 132 -7.82 -10.06 -22.04
C TYR A 132 -8.67 -8.83 -22.38
N ARG A 133 -8.97 -8.59 -23.67
CA ARG A 133 -9.85 -7.49 -24.11
C ARG A 133 -11.29 -7.69 -23.65
N GLN A 134 -11.81 -8.90 -23.78
CA GLN A 134 -13.14 -9.27 -23.31
C GLN A 134 -13.19 -9.29 -21.77
N ARG A 135 -12.10 -9.72 -21.12
CA ARG A 135 -11.96 -9.62 -19.66
C ARG A 135 -11.99 -8.15 -19.19
N TYR A 136 -11.27 -7.25 -19.87
CA TYR A 136 -11.31 -5.81 -19.63
C TYR A 136 -12.71 -5.21 -19.87
N GLU A 137 -13.43 -5.62 -20.92
CA GLU A 137 -14.81 -5.18 -21.13
C GLU A 137 -15.73 -5.54 -19.94
N MET A 138 -15.58 -6.74 -19.35
CA MET A 138 -16.35 -7.12 -18.16
C MET A 138 -15.91 -6.34 -16.91
N VAL A 139 -14.62 -5.97 -16.81
CA VAL A 139 -14.11 -5.07 -15.75
C VAL A 139 -14.71 -3.67 -15.89
N ARG A 140 -14.74 -3.10 -17.10
CA ARG A 140 -15.36 -1.80 -17.40
C ARG A 140 -16.85 -1.80 -17.13
N GLU A 141 -17.59 -2.82 -17.56
CA GLU A 141 -19.01 -2.93 -17.22
C GLU A 141 -19.23 -3.00 -15.70
N GLY A 142 -18.30 -3.61 -14.96
CA GLY A 142 -18.27 -3.59 -13.50
C GLY A 142 -18.09 -2.17 -12.92
N THR A 143 -17.12 -1.41 -13.41
CA THR A 143 -16.91 -0.03 -12.94
C THR A 143 -18.06 0.91 -13.34
N GLU A 144 -18.63 0.77 -14.54
CA GLU A 144 -19.85 1.48 -14.96
C GLU A 144 -21.07 1.10 -14.09
N PHE A 145 -21.14 -0.14 -13.59
CA PHE A 145 -22.17 -0.57 -12.65
C PHE A 145 -22.01 0.18 -11.31
N LEU A 146 -20.80 0.26 -10.77
CA LEU A 146 -20.50 1.01 -9.54
C LEU A 146 -20.77 2.51 -9.68
N THR A 147 -20.33 3.12 -10.79
CA THR A 147 -20.56 4.53 -11.12
C THR A 147 -22.06 4.87 -11.08
N ARG A 148 -22.91 4.05 -11.72
CA ARG A 148 -24.38 4.19 -11.64
C ARG A 148 -24.91 3.99 -10.21
N GLY A 149 -24.31 3.08 -9.45
CA GLY A 149 -24.63 2.85 -8.04
C GLY A 149 -24.36 4.07 -7.15
N VAL A 150 -23.23 4.76 -7.36
CA VAL A 150 -22.89 6.02 -6.67
C VAL A 150 -23.88 7.12 -7.03
N ARG A 151 -24.18 7.33 -8.32
CA ARG A 151 -25.15 8.34 -8.77
C ARG A 151 -26.54 8.14 -8.16
N GLN A 152 -26.90 6.87 -7.95
CA GLN A 152 -28.13 6.41 -7.29
C GLN A 152 -28.10 6.51 -5.75
N ASN A 153 -26.92 6.63 -5.11
CA ASN A 153 -26.72 6.60 -3.66
C ASN A 153 -25.71 7.67 -3.20
N ARG A 154 -26.13 8.93 -3.27
CA ARG A 154 -25.28 10.11 -3.07
C ARG A 154 -24.82 10.29 -1.61
N GLU A 155 -25.52 9.70 -0.65
CA GLU A 155 -25.13 9.66 0.78
C GLU A 155 -24.45 8.34 1.18
N ALA A 156 -23.83 7.60 0.26
CA ALA A 156 -23.13 6.34 0.55
C ALA A 156 -21.59 6.41 0.34
N PRO A 157 -20.83 7.04 1.26
CA PRO A 157 -19.36 7.13 1.16
C PRO A 157 -18.67 5.78 0.93
N ARG A 158 -19.15 4.69 1.53
CA ARG A 158 -18.58 3.35 1.36
C ARG A 158 -18.71 2.83 -0.08
N LEU A 159 -19.76 3.18 -0.81
CA LEU A 159 -19.92 2.77 -2.21
C LEU A 159 -18.99 3.58 -3.13
N ILE A 160 -18.77 4.86 -2.82
CA ILE A 160 -17.76 5.71 -3.47
C ILE A 160 -16.35 5.15 -3.21
N TRP A 161 -16.03 4.84 -1.95
CA TRP A 161 -14.77 4.20 -1.58
C TRP A 161 -14.56 2.88 -2.33
N TYR A 162 -15.60 2.03 -2.39
CA TYR A 162 -15.51 0.76 -3.12
C TYR A 162 -15.27 0.98 -4.61
N THR A 163 -15.91 1.99 -5.21
CA THR A 163 -15.67 2.39 -6.61
C THR A 163 -14.21 2.77 -6.85
N GLY A 164 -13.64 3.65 -6.02
CA GLY A 164 -12.24 4.08 -6.15
C GLY A 164 -11.22 2.99 -5.80
N TRP A 165 -11.52 2.11 -4.84
CA TRP A 165 -10.73 0.92 -4.57
C TRP A 165 -10.71 -0.02 -5.80
N PHE A 166 -11.87 -0.25 -6.43
CA PHE A 166 -12.03 -1.17 -7.55
C PHE A 166 -11.27 -0.72 -8.81
N TYR A 167 -11.27 0.57 -9.14
CA TYR A 167 -10.46 1.13 -10.24
C TYR A 167 -8.95 0.91 -10.04
N GLY A 168 -8.46 1.03 -8.81
CA GLY A 168 -7.08 0.68 -8.47
C GLY A 168 -6.85 -0.83 -8.55
N ALA A 169 -7.44 -1.57 -7.60
CA ALA A 169 -7.17 -2.98 -7.38
C ALA A 169 -7.45 -3.87 -8.61
N LYS A 170 -8.65 -3.80 -9.22
CA LYS A 170 -9.02 -4.77 -10.28
C LYS A 170 -8.25 -4.56 -11.59
N MET A 171 -7.81 -3.34 -11.89
CA MET A 171 -7.04 -3.04 -13.10
C MET A 171 -5.52 -3.14 -12.87
N GLY A 172 -5.04 -2.77 -11.67
CA GLY A 172 -3.61 -2.70 -11.36
C GLY A 172 -3.03 -3.95 -10.69
N MET A 173 -3.85 -4.82 -10.07
CA MET A 173 -3.40 -6.05 -9.39
C MET A 173 -3.76 -7.34 -10.14
N ALA A 174 -4.36 -7.27 -11.33
CA ALA A 174 -4.64 -8.44 -12.16
C ALA A 174 -3.35 -8.99 -12.81
N ASP A 175 -3.37 -10.26 -13.24
CA ASP A 175 -2.27 -10.84 -14.01
C ASP A 175 -2.04 -10.08 -15.32
N GLU A 176 -3.13 -9.68 -15.98
CA GLU A 176 -3.13 -8.79 -17.16
C GLU A 176 -3.00 -7.29 -16.83
N LYS A 177 -2.44 -6.91 -15.66
CA LYS A 177 -2.34 -5.50 -15.23
C LYS A 177 -1.74 -4.57 -16.28
N ARG A 178 -0.65 -4.96 -16.95
CA ARG A 178 -0.03 -4.15 -18.02
C ARG A 178 -0.99 -3.91 -19.20
N GLN A 179 -1.75 -4.94 -19.58
CA GLN A 179 -2.75 -4.88 -20.66
C GLN A 179 -3.98 -4.08 -20.24
N PHE A 180 -4.50 -4.27 -19.02
CA PHE A 180 -5.66 -3.55 -18.50
C PHE A 180 -5.37 -2.07 -18.28
N ARG A 181 -4.21 -1.70 -17.73
CA ARG A 181 -3.78 -0.30 -17.57
C ARG A 181 -3.63 0.41 -18.91
N ARG A 182 -3.10 -0.29 -19.92
CA ARG A 182 -3.04 0.22 -21.29
C ARG A 182 -4.43 0.40 -21.91
N LEU A 183 -5.30 -0.62 -21.85
CA LEU A 183 -6.66 -0.52 -22.40
C LEU A 183 -7.46 0.60 -21.71
N PHE A 184 -7.29 0.74 -20.39
CA PHE A 184 -7.87 1.84 -19.61
C PHE A 184 -7.38 3.19 -20.12
N SER A 185 -6.06 3.40 -20.25
CA SER A 185 -5.51 4.69 -20.68
C SER A 185 -5.90 5.10 -22.12
N GLU A 186 -6.27 4.13 -22.95
CA GLU A 186 -6.80 4.30 -24.32
C GLU A 186 -8.36 4.45 -24.37
N ASP A 187 -9.11 4.28 -23.26
CA ASP A 187 -10.59 4.23 -23.24
C ASP A 187 -11.26 5.61 -23.12
N GLU A 188 -11.22 6.39 -24.21
CA GLU A 188 -11.84 7.73 -24.29
C GLU A 188 -13.34 7.75 -23.88
N VAL A 189 -14.08 6.67 -24.11
CA VAL A 189 -15.53 6.58 -23.80
C VAL A 189 -15.76 6.46 -22.30
N LEU A 190 -14.96 5.63 -21.61
CA LEU A 190 -14.97 5.55 -20.14
C LEU A 190 -14.53 6.87 -19.50
N HIS A 191 -13.53 7.55 -20.09
CA HIS A 191 -13.07 8.85 -19.61
C HIS A 191 -14.13 9.96 -19.78
N GLU A 192 -14.85 10.02 -20.92
CA GLU A 192 -15.99 10.92 -21.07
C GLU A 192 -17.10 10.62 -20.06
N SER A 193 -17.43 9.34 -19.84
CA SER A 193 -18.40 8.90 -18.83
C SER A 193 -18.02 9.38 -17.41
N LEU A 194 -16.74 9.26 -17.03
CA LEU A 194 -16.23 9.70 -15.73
C LEU A 194 -16.23 11.23 -15.56
N MET A 195 -15.88 11.99 -16.59
CA MET A 195 -15.96 13.46 -16.56
C MET A 195 -17.39 13.96 -16.36
N ASN A 196 -18.39 13.27 -16.93
CA ASN A 196 -19.80 13.58 -16.70
C ASN A 196 -20.26 13.37 -15.23
N GLU A 197 -19.57 12.51 -14.47
CA GLU A 197 -19.81 12.35 -13.02
C GLU A 197 -19.00 13.35 -12.16
N ASN A 198 -18.27 14.28 -12.77
CA ASN A 198 -17.33 15.23 -12.13
C ASN A 198 -16.05 14.58 -11.59
N ILE A 199 -15.67 13.38 -12.04
CA ILE A 199 -14.33 12.83 -11.82
C ILE A 199 -13.40 13.47 -12.87
N ALA A 200 -12.48 14.31 -12.40
CA ALA A 200 -11.59 15.11 -13.27
C ALA A 200 -10.44 14.29 -13.88
N VAL A 201 -10.79 13.33 -14.73
CA VAL A 201 -9.85 12.39 -15.39
C VAL A 201 -8.88 13.09 -16.35
N ASP A 202 -9.24 14.28 -16.83
CA ASP A 202 -8.37 15.16 -17.63
C ASP A 202 -7.33 15.93 -16.80
N SER A 203 -7.47 15.97 -15.48
CA SER A 203 -6.58 16.67 -14.55
C SER A 203 -5.17 16.08 -14.53
N PRO A 204 -4.12 16.89 -14.29
CA PRO A 204 -2.78 16.37 -13.93
C PRO A 204 -2.81 15.36 -12.77
N GLU A 205 -3.78 15.47 -11.86
CA GLU A 205 -3.96 14.55 -10.73
C GLU A 205 -4.38 13.11 -11.12
N ALA A 206 -4.79 12.90 -12.38
CA ALA A 206 -5.22 11.61 -12.92
C ALA A 206 -4.23 11.00 -13.94
N ARG A 207 -3.21 11.76 -14.37
CA ARG A 207 -2.34 11.38 -15.50
C ARG A 207 -1.09 10.64 -15.04
N GLY A 208 -0.81 9.51 -15.68
CA GLY A 208 0.45 8.79 -15.50
C GLY A 208 1.62 9.38 -16.34
N PRO A 209 2.81 8.75 -16.32
CA PRO A 209 4.04 9.24 -16.96
C PRO A 209 4.01 9.41 -18.49
N LEU A 210 2.94 8.96 -19.16
CA LEU A 210 2.69 9.12 -20.60
C LEU A 210 1.70 10.28 -20.91
N GLY A 211 1.19 10.97 -19.88
CA GLY A 211 0.23 12.06 -20.01
C GLY A 211 -1.24 11.65 -20.24
N THR A 212 -1.49 10.34 -20.38
CA THR A 212 -2.80 9.68 -20.40
C THR A 212 -3.30 9.36 -18.98
N PRO A 213 -4.60 9.12 -18.77
CA PRO A 213 -5.14 8.72 -17.48
C PRO A 213 -4.57 7.38 -16.97
N ASP A 214 -4.45 7.27 -15.65
CA ASP A 214 -4.00 6.07 -14.94
C ASP A 214 -5.08 5.55 -13.96
N ASN A 215 -5.23 4.23 -13.89
CA ASN A 215 -6.31 3.58 -13.13
C ASN A 215 -6.20 3.81 -11.60
N TRP A 216 -4.99 3.85 -11.05
CA TRP A 216 -4.75 4.09 -9.63
C TRP A 216 -5.09 5.53 -9.27
N LEU A 217 -4.64 6.47 -10.12
CA LEU A 217 -4.90 7.90 -9.93
C LEU A 217 -6.38 8.25 -10.10
N VAL A 218 -7.08 7.62 -11.05
CA VAL A 218 -8.55 7.75 -11.20
C VAL A 218 -9.30 7.09 -10.04
N GLY A 219 -8.84 5.94 -9.55
CA GLY A 219 -9.35 5.33 -8.32
C GLY A 219 -9.19 6.23 -7.09
N ARG A 220 -8.04 6.92 -7.00
CA ARG A 220 -7.75 7.94 -5.98
C ARG A 220 -8.66 9.17 -6.12
N LEU A 221 -9.02 9.62 -7.32
CA LEU A 221 -10.01 10.70 -7.50
C LEU A 221 -11.39 10.32 -6.94
N TRP A 222 -11.85 9.09 -7.19
CA TRP A 222 -13.07 8.57 -6.55
C TRP A 222 -12.98 8.53 -5.03
N LEU A 223 -11.84 8.12 -4.47
CA LEU A 223 -11.61 8.11 -3.03
C LEU A 223 -11.64 9.54 -2.44
N ASN A 224 -11.01 10.50 -3.10
CA ASN A 224 -11.05 11.92 -2.71
C ASN A 224 -12.47 12.49 -2.74
N TYR A 225 -13.29 12.16 -3.75
CA TYR A 225 -14.71 12.52 -3.79
C TYR A 225 -15.49 11.95 -2.59
N GLY A 226 -15.14 10.73 -2.15
CA GLY A 226 -15.66 10.14 -0.91
C GLY A 226 -15.22 10.89 0.35
N TYR A 227 -14.01 11.45 0.36
CA TYR A 227 -13.48 12.24 1.47
C TYR A 227 -14.19 13.59 1.58
N ASP A 228 -14.37 14.29 0.46
CA ASP A 228 -15.12 15.56 0.39
C ASP A 228 -16.58 15.38 0.84
N LEU A 229 -17.22 14.26 0.46
CA LEU A 229 -18.57 13.92 0.91
C LEU A 229 -18.66 13.75 2.43
N VAL A 230 -17.69 13.09 3.06
CA VAL A 230 -17.66 12.92 4.52
C VAL A 230 -17.32 14.22 5.23
N ASP A 231 -16.38 15.01 4.70
CA ASP A 231 -16.03 16.33 5.24
C ASP A 231 -17.18 17.35 5.10
N SER A 232 -18.13 17.13 4.17
CA SER A 232 -19.39 17.88 4.09
C SER A 232 -20.40 17.53 5.22
N GLY A 233 -20.20 16.42 5.93
CA GLY A 233 -20.98 16.00 7.10
C GLY A 233 -21.66 14.62 6.99
N VAL A 234 -21.50 13.89 5.88
CA VAL A 234 -22.08 12.54 5.71
C VAL A 234 -21.29 11.52 6.54
N SER A 235 -21.97 10.62 7.26
CA SER A 235 -21.28 9.65 8.12
C SER A 235 -20.68 8.47 7.34
N ILE A 236 -19.45 8.08 7.72
CA ILE A 236 -18.89 6.79 7.31
C ILE A 236 -19.68 5.68 8.01
N ASN A 237 -20.27 4.78 7.22
CA ASN A 237 -21.06 3.65 7.70
C ASN A 237 -20.48 2.33 7.17
N ARG A 238 -20.51 1.27 7.98
CA ARG A 238 -20.00 -0.09 7.64
C ARG A 238 -18.51 -0.16 7.25
N GLN A 239 -17.71 0.83 7.64
CA GLN A 239 -16.27 0.89 7.41
C GLN A 239 -15.61 1.67 8.55
N THR A 240 -14.35 1.38 8.85
CA THR A 240 -13.55 2.15 9.81
C THR A 240 -13.09 3.47 9.17
N PRO A 241 -12.99 4.58 9.94
CA PRO A 241 -12.44 5.82 9.41
C PRO A 241 -10.97 5.72 8.99
N LEU A 242 -10.20 4.79 9.56
CA LEU A 242 -8.81 4.55 9.19
C LEU A 242 -8.70 3.97 7.77
N ASN A 243 -9.33 2.81 7.54
CA ASN A 243 -9.31 2.12 6.25
C ASN A 243 -10.05 2.89 5.15
N PHE A 244 -10.94 3.82 5.51
CA PHE A 244 -11.55 4.75 4.56
C PHE A 244 -10.51 5.75 4.01
N TYR A 245 -9.76 6.42 4.90
CA TYR A 245 -8.85 7.51 4.52
C TYR A 245 -7.45 7.08 4.05
N GLU A 246 -7.00 5.86 4.33
CA GLU A 246 -5.65 5.40 3.91
C GLU A 246 -5.55 5.05 2.42
N THR A 247 -6.66 4.67 1.78
CA THR A 247 -6.63 4.01 0.46
C THR A 247 -6.25 4.96 -0.68
N GLY A 248 -6.74 6.20 -0.67
CA GLY A 248 -6.38 7.21 -1.68
C GLY A 248 -4.88 7.49 -1.71
N PRO A 249 -4.24 7.72 -0.54
CA PRO A 249 -2.79 7.74 -0.42
C PRO A 249 -2.11 6.43 -0.87
N LYS A 250 -2.59 5.25 -0.44
CA LYS A 250 -2.04 3.95 -0.90
C LYS A 250 -2.12 3.74 -2.42
N TRP A 251 -3.05 4.39 -3.12
CA TRP A 251 -3.08 4.41 -4.59
C TRP A 251 -2.06 5.37 -5.24
N ARG A 252 -1.44 6.31 -4.51
CA ARG A 252 -0.20 6.97 -5.01
C ARG A 252 0.99 6.01 -4.98
N PHE A 253 1.13 5.24 -3.89
CA PHE A 253 2.17 4.21 -3.77
C PHE A 253 2.05 3.15 -4.87
N LYS A 254 0.88 2.50 -4.99
CA LYS A 254 0.65 1.51 -6.04
C LYS A 254 0.67 2.09 -7.47
N HIS A 255 0.57 3.41 -7.66
CA HIS A 255 0.87 4.06 -8.93
C HIS A 255 2.39 4.10 -9.21
N ALA A 256 3.20 4.52 -8.24
CA ALA A 256 4.65 4.64 -8.37
C ALA A 256 5.31 3.28 -8.64
N GLU A 257 5.05 2.29 -7.78
CA GLU A 257 5.53 0.91 -7.96
C GLU A 257 5.17 0.36 -9.35
N ALA A 258 3.93 0.59 -9.82
CA ALA A 258 3.45 0.03 -11.07
C ALA A 258 4.02 0.71 -12.33
N ILE A 259 4.59 1.91 -12.24
CA ILE A 259 5.32 2.52 -13.37
C ILE A 259 6.79 2.10 -13.40
N GLU A 260 7.39 1.86 -12.23
CA GLU A 260 8.76 1.34 -12.11
C GLU A 260 8.84 -0.11 -12.59
N LEU A 261 7.88 -0.94 -12.20
CA LEU A 261 7.68 -2.30 -12.75
C LEU A 261 7.31 -2.33 -14.24
N GLU A 262 7.11 -1.18 -14.88
CA GLU A 262 6.94 -1.02 -16.34
C GLU A 262 8.16 -0.36 -17.01
N GLY A 263 9.27 -0.17 -16.29
CA GLY A 263 10.54 0.35 -16.82
C GLY A 263 10.66 1.87 -16.84
N ILE A 264 9.77 2.60 -16.15
CA ILE A 264 9.86 4.06 -15.99
C ILE A 264 10.69 4.34 -14.74
N LEU A 265 11.99 4.55 -14.93
CA LEU A 265 13.01 4.62 -13.87
C LEU A 265 13.84 5.92 -14.00
N ASP A 266 13.12 7.04 -14.09
CA ASP A 266 13.63 8.40 -14.27
C ASP A 266 12.90 9.40 -13.34
N ASP A 267 13.12 10.72 -13.53
CA ASP A 267 12.49 11.82 -12.81
C ASP A 267 10.96 11.67 -12.59
N ARG A 268 10.26 10.94 -13.48
CA ARG A 268 8.81 10.70 -13.38
C ARG A 268 8.46 9.68 -12.30
N ALA A 269 9.31 8.69 -12.06
CA ALA A 269 9.19 7.78 -10.92
C ALA A 269 9.46 8.52 -9.61
N GLN A 270 10.56 9.27 -9.56
CA GLN A 270 10.89 10.15 -8.42
C GLN A 270 9.73 11.11 -8.09
N ASN A 271 9.09 11.67 -9.11
CA ASN A 271 7.92 12.54 -8.93
C ASN A 271 6.68 11.78 -8.41
N ALA A 272 6.44 10.55 -8.86
CA ALA A 272 5.34 9.73 -8.33
C ALA A 272 5.53 9.44 -6.83
N TRP A 273 6.75 9.12 -6.39
CA TRP A 273 7.10 8.93 -4.98
C TRP A 273 6.99 10.22 -4.16
N LEU A 274 7.45 11.37 -4.68
CA LEU A 274 7.24 12.68 -4.06
C LEU A 274 5.75 12.98 -3.82
N MET A 275 4.89 12.66 -4.80
CA MET A 275 3.43 12.82 -4.66
C MET A 275 2.81 11.80 -3.69
N ALA A 276 3.38 10.60 -3.56
CA ALA A 276 2.99 9.62 -2.54
C ALA A 276 3.34 10.09 -1.13
N ALA A 277 4.56 10.62 -0.92
CA ALA A 277 5.01 11.22 0.33
C ALA A 277 4.12 12.40 0.76
N GLU A 278 3.74 13.27 -0.19
CA GLU A 278 2.86 14.40 0.08
C GLU A 278 1.45 13.94 0.53
N ASP A 279 0.84 12.99 -0.19
CA ASP A 279 -0.49 12.47 0.18
C ASP A 279 -0.47 11.64 1.47
N TRP A 280 0.61 10.90 1.76
CA TRP A 280 0.78 10.21 3.05
C TRP A 280 0.90 11.21 4.21
N SER A 281 1.61 12.32 4.01
CA SER A 281 1.73 13.41 4.99
C SER A 281 0.39 14.15 5.23
N LYS A 282 -0.38 14.41 4.16
CA LYS A 282 -1.76 14.96 4.25
C LYS A 282 -2.65 14.04 5.08
N PHE A 283 -2.63 12.73 4.80
CA PHE A 283 -3.38 11.72 5.53
C PHE A 283 -2.94 11.62 6.99
N GLY A 284 -1.63 11.57 7.27
CA GLY A 284 -1.08 11.56 8.61
C GLY A 284 -1.47 12.78 9.45
N ASN A 285 -1.66 13.93 8.81
CA ASN A 285 -2.15 15.17 9.44
C ASN A 285 -3.68 15.34 9.38
N ARG A 286 -4.46 14.42 8.77
CA ARG A 286 -5.94 14.41 8.80
C ARG A 286 -6.43 14.05 10.20
N SER A 287 -7.54 14.65 10.62
CA SER A 287 -8.17 14.41 11.92
C SER A 287 -9.07 13.17 11.88
N ILE A 288 -8.52 12.00 12.16
CA ILE A 288 -9.24 10.72 12.08
C ILE A 288 -10.13 10.53 13.34
N PRO A 289 -11.45 10.31 13.19
CA PRO A 289 -12.33 9.98 14.32
C PRO A 289 -12.10 8.54 14.80
N THR A 290 -12.24 8.34 16.12
CA THR A 290 -11.96 7.06 16.77
C THR A 290 -13.12 6.62 17.66
N THR A 291 -13.02 5.44 18.28
CA THR A 291 -13.97 4.98 19.31
C THR A 291 -13.87 5.73 20.65
N ALA A 292 -12.87 6.60 20.83
CA ALA A 292 -12.77 7.49 21.98
C ALA A 292 -13.46 8.85 21.70
N ALA A 293 -13.71 9.64 22.74
CA ALA A 293 -14.29 10.99 22.64
C ALA A 293 -13.34 12.04 22.02
N PHE A 294 -12.35 11.62 21.23
CA PHE A 294 -11.38 12.48 20.55
C PHE A 294 -10.96 11.90 19.19
N THR A 295 -10.55 12.81 18.30
CA THR A 295 -9.83 12.48 17.06
C THR A 295 -8.32 12.38 17.31
N ILE A 296 -7.64 11.66 16.41
CA ILE A 296 -6.18 11.52 16.37
C ILE A 296 -5.60 12.10 15.07
N LYS A 297 -4.28 12.24 15.03
CA LYS A 297 -3.48 12.50 13.83
C LYS A 297 -2.26 11.59 13.91
N LEU A 298 -1.95 10.82 12.87
CA LEU A 298 -0.89 9.80 12.90
C LEU A 298 0.50 10.44 12.92
N ASP A 299 0.67 11.55 12.19
CA ASP A 299 1.90 12.34 12.08
C ASP A 299 2.17 13.25 13.29
N ARG A 300 1.59 12.92 14.45
CA ARG A 300 1.64 13.71 15.70
C ARG A 300 1.90 12.85 16.93
N LEU A 301 2.32 11.61 16.77
CA LEU A 301 2.64 10.72 17.91
C LEU A 301 3.80 11.28 18.72
N GLU A 302 4.79 11.83 18.02
CA GLU A 302 6.02 12.42 18.51
C GLU A 302 5.73 13.73 19.28
N ASP A 303 4.87 14.60 18.72
CA ASP A 303 4.34 15.80 19.42
C ASP A 303 3.61 15.42 20.73
N ILE A 304 2.81 14.36 20.71
CA ILE A 304 2.08 13.88 21.90
C ILE A 304 3.05 13.31 22.94
N ALA A 305 4.06 12.54 22.52
CA ALA A 305 5.08 11.98 23.41
C ALA A 305 5.90 13.10 24.09
N ASN A 306 6.43 14.03 23.31
CA ASN A 306 7.21 15.15 23.83
C ASN A 306 6.39 15.98 24.83
N ARG A 307 5.11 16.26 24.52
CA ARG A 307 4.22 16.97 25.46
C ARG A 307 3.90 16.13 26.70
N ARG A 308 3.72 14.82 26.59
CA ARG A 308 3.54 13.91 27.74
C ARG A 308 4.74 14.03 28.67
N ASP A 309 5.94 13.88 28.13
CA ASP A 309 7.18 13.84 28.91
C ASP A 309 7.48 15.20 29.57
N GLU A 310 7.27 16.30 28.84
CA GLU A 310 7.25 17.66 29.40
C GLU A 310 6.26 17.83 30.57
N THR A 311 5.07 17.22 30.47
CA THR A 311 4.03 17.31 31.51
C THR A 311 4.37 16.42 32.69
N LEU A 312 5.07 15.31 32.45
CA LEU A 312 5.59 14.40 33.46
C LEU A 312 6.72 15.03 34.27
N ASP A 313 7.70 15.68 33.63
CA ASP A 313 8.74 16.42 34.35
C ASP A 313 8.11 17.50 35.25
N LYS A 314 7.14 18.27 34.73
CA LYS A 314 6.37 19.25 35.52
C LYS A 314 5.56 18.63 36.66
N PHE A 315 5.15 17.36 36.55
CA PHE A 315 4.48 16.61 37.62
C PHE A 315 5.48 16.09 38.67
N ARG A 316 6.63 15.55 38.25
CA ARG A 316 7.71 15.09 39.12
C ARG A 316 8.27 16.26 39.94
N ASP A 317 8.57 17.39 39.30
CA ASP A 317 9.10 18.59 39.95
C ASP A 317 8.11 19.25 40.91
N LEU A 318 6.80 19.02 40.74
CA LEU A 318 5.75 19.54 41.62
C LEU A 318 5.50 18.62 42.84
N VAL A 319 5.64 17.30 42.68
CA VAL A 319 5.28 16.31 43.69
C VAL A 319 6.49 15.78 44.48
N GLY A 320 7.71 15.89 43.93
CA GLY A 320 8.95 15.53 44.61
C GLY A 320 8.99 14.06 45.04
N ASP A 321 9.47 13.83 46.27
CA ASP A 321 9.67 12.51 46.90
C ASP A 321 8.48 11.55 46.73
N ALA A 322 7.24 12.06 46.77
CA ALA A 322 6.03 11.25 46.63
C ALA A 322 5.85 10.63 45.21
N TYR A 323 6.49 11.19 44.18
CA TYR A 323 6.59 10.55 42.86
C TYR A 323 7.52 9.33 42.93
N GLU A 324 8.68 9.47 43.57
CA GLU A 324 9.66 8.39 43.69
C GLU A 324 9.18 7.29 44.65
N GLU A 325 8.42 7.63 45.69
CA GLU A 325 7.69 6.65 46.51
C GLU A 325 6.60 5.92 45.73
N GLY A 326 5.86 6.61 44.86
CA GLY A 326 4.86 5.99 43.99
C GLY A 326 5.46 5.07 42.92
N LEU A 327 6.68 5.36 42.46
CA LEU A 327 7.38 4.60 41.41
C LEU A 327 8.06 3.31 41.94
N LYS A 328 8.54 3.32 43.20
CA LYS A 328 9.25 2.18 43.84
C LYS A 328 8.60 0.81 43.64
N PRO A 329 7.27 0.60 43.84
CA PRO A 329 6.65 -0.72 43.69
C PRO A 329 6.70 -1.30 42.27
N TYR A 330 6.79 -0.44 41.26
CA TYR A 330 6.81 -0.83 39.85
C TYR A 330 8.23 -1.20 39.41
N ILE A 331 9.21 -0.35 39.71
CA ILE A 331 10.59 -0.57 39.26
C ILE A 331 11.27 -1.75 39.99
N GLN A 332 10.85 -2.06 41.23
CA GLN A 332 11.42 -3.16 42.05
C GLN A 332 11.30 -4.57 41.43
N VAL A 333 10.48 -4.74 40.39
CA VAL A 333 10.34 -6.01 39.65
C VAL A 333 11.51 -6.26 38.69
N HIS A 334 12.25 -5.21 38.30
CA HIS A 334 13.29 -5.26 37.27
C HIS A 334 14.72 -5.33 37.87
N THR A 335 15.74 -5.52 37.02
CA THR A 335 17.15 -5.52 37.43
C THR A 335 17.59 -4.15 37.94
N LYS A 336 18.74 -4.08 38.64
CA LYS A 336 19.25 -2.81 39.17
C LYS A 336 19.59 -1.79 38.10
N GLU A 337 20.20 -2.22 36.99
CA GLU A 337 20.51 -1.30 35.88
C GLU A 337 19.22 -0.67 35.33
N VAL A 338 18.19 -1.49 35.11
CA VAL A 338 16.87 -1.03 34.65
C VAL A 338 16.20 -0.12 35.69
N GLN A 339 16.30 -0.43 37.00
CA GLN A 339 15.79 0.46 38.06
C GLN A 339 16.45 1.85 38.04
N GLU A 340 17.77 1.93 37.92
CA GLU A 340 18.53 3.18 37.89
C GLU A 340 18.20 3.98 36.61
N MET A 341 18.12 3.31 35.47
CA MET A 341 17.72 3.86 34.17
C MET A 341 16.30 4.48 34.18
N LEU A 342 15.34 3.82 34.84
CA LEU A 342 13.96 4.28 34.94
C LEU A 342 13.78 5.49 35.87
N LEU A 343 14.70 5.68 36.83
CA LEU A 343 14.72 6.84 37.73
C LEU A 343 15.25 8.12 37.06
N LYS A 344 16.03 7.99 35.97
CA LYS A 344 16.44 9.12 35.11
C LYS A 344 15.22 9.76 34.42
N ARG A 345 15.27 11.07 34.16
CA ARG A 345 14.35 11.75 33.23
C ARG A 345 14.58 11.25 31.80
N ARG A 346 13.61 11.43 30.90
CA ARG A 346 13.78 11.03 29.48
C ARG A 346 14.95 11.75 28.80
N SER A 347 15.19 13.01 29.19
CA SER A 347 16.32 13.86 28.75
C SER A 347 17.68 13.49 29.35
N GLU A 348 17.74 12.54 30.29
CA GLU A 348 18.96 12.10 30.98
C GLU A 348 19.39 10.67 30.56
N ARG A 349 18.60 10.00 29.70
CA ARG A 349 18.86 8.64 29.20
C ARG A 349 19.65 8.67 27.89
N THR A 350 20.43 7.62 27.64
CA THR A 350 20.92 7.32 26.28
C THR A 350 19.79 6.79 25.39
N GLU A 351 20.03 6.66 24.08
CA GLU A 351 19.04 6.10 23.17
C GLU A 351 18.75 4.62 23.46
N GLU A 352 19.77 3.83 23.80
CA GLU A 352 19.62 2.45 24.29
C GLU A 352 18.77 2.37 25.57
N GLU A 353 19.10 3.21 26.55
CA GLU A 353 18.35 3.31 27.80
C GLU A 353 16.89 3.76 27.58
N GLN A 354 16.65 4.59 26.57
CA GLN A 354 15.30 5.01 26.21
C GLN A 354 14.54 3.93 25.41
N LYS A 355 15.20 3.20 24.51
CA LYS A 355 14.64 2.00 23.84
C LYS A 355 14.19 0.99 24.90
N ILE A 356 15.02 0.70 25.91
CA ILE A 356 14.65 -0.17 27.02
C ILE A 356 13.54 0.46 27.86
N ALA A 357 13.60 1.76 28.21
CA ALA A 357 12.53 2.40 28.99
C ALA A 357 11.15 2.32 28.31
N ASP A 358 11.10 2.41 26.98
CA ASP A 358 9.87 2.32 26.19
C ASP A 358 9.36 0.87 25.99
N THR A 359 10.20 -0.17 26.13
CA THR A 359 9.75 -1.58 26.13
C THR A 359 9.23 -2.06 27.48
N VAL A 360 9.70 -1.49 28.60
CA VAL A 360 9.22 -1.89 29.95
C VAL A 360 7.83 -1.28 30.28
N ASP A 361 7.38 -0.25 29.54
CA ASP A 361 6.00 0.32 29.54
C ASP A 361 5.39 0.69 30.91
N ILE A 362 6.24 0.89 31.93
CA ILE A 362 5.86 1.10 33.35
C ILE A 362 4.86 2.23 33.56
N PHE A 363 4.92 3.26 32.71
CA PHE A 363 4.09 4.44 32.86
C PHE A 363 2.59 4.12 32.78
N PHE A 364 2.22 3.08 32.03
CA PHE A 364 0.83 2.71 31.84
C PHE A 364 0.20 1.92 32.99
N GLY A 365 1.01 1.45 33.96
CA GLY A 365 0.54 0.91 35.24
C GLY A 365 0.51 1.93 36.39
N LEU A 366 1.21 3.07 36.26
CA LEU A 366 1.47 4.01 37.36
C LEU A 366 0.26 4.91 37.65
N ASN A 367 -0.39 4.77 38.82
CA ASN A 367 -1.54 5.62 39.15
C ASN A 367 -1.11 7.02 39.64
N LEU A 368 -0.77 7.90 38.70
CA LEU A 368 -0.47 9.32 38.93
C LEU A 368 -1.56 10.04 39.74
N THR A 369 -2.82 9.62 39.62
CA THR A 369 -3.94 10.23 40.35
C THR A 369 -3.88 9.95 41.85
N ASP A 370 -3.33 8.80 42.26
CA ASP A 370 -3.14 8.47 43.67
C ASP A 370 -1.85 9.08 44.23
N ILE A 371 -0.78 9.16 43.42
CA ILE A 371 0.41 9.96 43.72
C ILE A 371 0.03 11.42 43.97
N ALA A 372 -0.81 12.00 43.10
CA ALA A 372 -1.32 13.36 43.25
C ALA A 372 -2.17 13.56 44.53
N LYS A 373 -2.99 12.58 44.93
CA LYS A 373 -3.74 12.63 46.21
C LYS A 373 -2.82 12.60 47.43
N ASN A 374 -1.76 11.80 47.37
CA ASN A 374 -0.83 11.59 48.47
C ASN A 374 0.21 12.71 48.60
N SER A 375 0.41 13.52 47.56
CA SER A 375 1.26 14.72 47.57
C SER A 375 0.83 15.76 48.63
N ASP A 376 1.72 16.72 48.89
CA ASP A 376 1.47 17.85 49.82
C ASP A 376 0.13 18.56 49.51
N PRO A 377 -0.71 18.88 50.53
CA PRO A 377 -1.97 19.58 50.35
C PRO A 377 -1.91 20.86 49.50
N ASP A 378 -0.82 21.62 49.56
CA ASP A 378 -0.69 22.92 48.89
C ASP A 378 -0.47 22.76 47.37
N VAL A 379 0.17 21.66 46.92
CA VAL A 379 0.37 21.36 45.49
C VAL A 379 -0.69 20.43 44.90
N ARG A 380 -1.40 19.67 45.76
CA ARG A 380 -2.34 18.59 45.40
C ARG A 380 -3.30 18.92 44.27
N LEU A 381 -3.94 20.10 44.30
CA LEU A 381 -4.89 20.48 43.24
C LEU A 381 -4.22 20.60 41.87
N ARG A 382 -2.98 21.12 41.82
CA ARG A 382 -2.22 21.26 40.58
C ARG A 382 -1.61 19.93 40.14
N ALA A 383 -1.21 19.07 41.08
CA ALA A 383 -0.79 17.70 40.80
C ALA A 383 -1.92 16.89 40.15
N VAL A 384 -3.16 16.97 40.68
CA VAL A 384 -4.32 16.27 40.10
C VAL A 384 -4.62 16.76 38.67
N GLN A 385 -4.51 18.08 38.40
CA GLN A 385 -4.67 18.61 37.05
C GLN A 385 -3.62 18.07 36.06
N LEU A 386 -2.35 17.97 36.47
CA LEU A 386 -1.28 17.42 35.64
C LEU A 386 -1.43 15.91 35.42
N ALA A 387 -1.87 15.16 36.44
CA ALA A 387 -2.21 13.73 36.30
C ALA A 387 -3.39 13.49 35.33
N GLU A 388 -4.38 14.38 35.32
CA GLU A 388 -5.48 14.35 34.34
C GLU A 388 -5.00 14.72 32.93
N GLU A 389 -4.12 15.71 32.76
CA GLU A 389 -3.52 16.04 31.46
C GLU A 389 -2.67 14.88 30.93
N LEU A 390 -1.86 14.24 31.78
CA LEU A 390 -1.06 13.05 31.43
C LEU A 390 -1.95 11.88 30.99
N SER A 391 -2.98 11.53 31.77
CA SER A 391 -3.94 10.47 31.42
C SER A 391 -4.61 10.71 30.05
N ASN A 392 -4.94 11.97 29.73
CA ASN A 392 -5.48 12.35 28.42
C ASN A 392 -4.43 12.26 27.29
N LEU A 393 -3.16 12.59 27.56
CA LEU A 393 -2.07 12.44 26.60
C LEU A 393 -1.72 10.97 26.35
N ASP A 394 -1.67 10.14 27.40
CA ASP A 394 -1.44 8.69 27.31
C ASP A 394 -2.54 7.99 26.51
N ALA A 395 -3.81 8.33 26.77
CA ALA A 395 -4.94 7.80 26.00
C ALA A 395 -4.82 8.16 24.50
N ARG A 396 -4.37 9.37 24.18
CA ARG A 396 -4.11 9.82 22.80
C ARG A 396 -2.90 9.13 22.20
N TYR A 397 -1.81 8.98 22.95
CA TYR A 397 -0.58 8.32 22.50
C TYR A 397 -0.87 6.86 22.15
N ARG A 398 -1.43 6.06 23.08
CA ARG A 398 -1.80 4.65 22.84
C ARG A 398 -2.72 4.50 21.62
N LYS A 399 -3.74 5.36 21.49
CA LYS A 399 -4.69 5.30 20.38
C LYS A 399 -4.04 5.68 19.04
N THR A 400 -3.11 6.61 19.04
CA THR A 400 -2.36 7.02 17.83
C THR A 400 -1.32 5.99 17.43
N LYS A 401 -0.58 5.42 18.40
CA LYS A 401 0.39 4.33 18.20
C LYS A 401 -0.30 3.10 17.59
N GLY A 402 -1.36 2.60 18.22
CA GLY A 402 -2.14 1.47 17.70
C GLY A 402 -2.75 1.68 16.32
N TYR A 403 -3.11 2.91 15.95
CA TYR A 403 -3.61 3.22 14.60
C TYR A 403 -2.47 3.38 13.57
N ARG A 404 -1.25 3.70 13.97
CA ARG A 404 -0.06 3.65 13.09
C ARG A 404 0.36 2.21 12.84
N GLU A 405 0.35 1.37 13.87
CA GLU A 405 0.68 -0.06 13.81
C GLU A 405 -0.29 -0.81 12.88
N GLN A 406 -1.60 -0.57 13.01
CA GLN A 406 -2.65 -1.21 12.20
C GLN A 406 -2.53 -1.06 10.67
N ILE A 407 -1.74 -0.10 10.18
CA ILE A 407 -1.57 0.15 8.73
C ILE A 407 -0.10 0.24 8.31
N ASN A 408 0.82 -0.13 9.21
CA ASN A 408 2.27 0.05 9.10
C ASN A 408 2.70 1.48 8.68
N TYR A 409 2.17 2.51 9.34
CA TYR A 409 2.34 3.92 8.93
C TYR A 409 3.80 4.41 8.88
N ALA A 410 4.68 3.82 9.71
CA ALA A 410 6.10 4.15 9.72
C ALA A 410 6.82 3.65 8.47
N TYR A 411 6.58 2.39 8.07
CA TYR A 411 7.10 1.81 6.84
C TYR A 411 6.68 2.63 5.61
N TRP A 412 5.39 2.89 5.40
CA TRP A 412 4.92 3.65 4.22
C TRP A 412 5.52 5.07 4.18
N LYS A 413 5.83 5.67 5.33
CA LYS A 413 6.51 6.96 5.42
C LYS A 413 8.02 6.87 5.11
N ALA A 414 8.68 5.75 5.43
CA ALA A 414 10.07 5.49 5.10
C ALA A 414 10.24 5.11 3.61
N LEU A 415 9.38 4.25 3.08
CA LEU A 415 9.35 3.86 1.66
C LEU A 415 9.22 5.11 0.77
N ALA A 416 8.23 5.97 1.06
CA ALA A 416 8.08 7.24 0.35
C ALA A 416 9.28 8.19 0.49
N ALA A 417 10.05 8.07 1.58
CA ALA A 417 11.22 8.90 1.85
C ALA A 417 12.47 8.40 1.12
N ALA A 418 12.62 7.08 0.95
CA ALA A 418 13.73 6.44 0.25
C ALA A 418 13.55 6.40 -1.27
N GLU A 419 12.40 5.98 -1.79
CA GLU A 419 12.19 5.78 -3.24
C GLU A 419 12.12 7.12 -4.03
N GLN A 420 11.87 8.24 -3.34
CA GLN A 420 12.03 9.59 -3.92
C GLN A 420 13.50 10.06 -4.02
N GLU A 421 14.48 9.30 -3.53
CA GLU A 421 15.89 9.67 -3.59
C GLU A 421 16.52 9.25 -4.94
N GLU A 422 17.40 10.09 -5.48
CA GLU A 422 18.08 9.85 -6.76
C GLU A 422 18.92 8.54 -6.75
N ARG A 423 19.49 8.19 -5.58
CA ARG A 423 20.22 6.92 -5.41
C ARG A 423 19.30 5.70 -5.52
N THR A 424 18.07 5.77 -5.02
CA THR A 424 17.12 4.65 -5.04
C THR A 424 16.57 4.44 -6.45
N VAL A 425 16.23 5.53 -7.17
CA VAL A 425 15.86 5.45 -8.59
C VAL A 425 17.02 4.92 -9.45
N ARG A 426 18.28 5.24 -9.11
CA ARG A 426 19.47 4.60 -9.71
C ARG A 426 19.57 3.11 -9.37
N ALA A 427 19.40 2.71 -8.11
CA ALA A 427 19.46 1.31 -7.68
C ALA A 427 18.37 0.47 -8.38
N ARG A 428 17.12 0.94 -8.37
CA ARG A 428 16.00 0.36 -9.13
C ARG A 428 16.32 0.19 -10.62
N ARG A 429 16.91 1.21 -11.24
CA ARG A 429 17.34 1.18 -12.65
C ARG A 429 18.45 0.17 -12.93
N LEU A 430 19.48 0.12 -12.10
CA LEU A 430 20.57 -0.86 -12.24
C LEU A 430 20.06 -2.29 -12.07
N THR A 431 19.22 -2.57 -11.06
CA THR A 431 18.58 -3.88 -10.90
C THR A 431 17.73 -4.25 -12.13
N TYR A 432 16.96 -3.31 -12.68
CA TYR A 432 16.16 -3.55 -13.88
C TYR A 432 17.02 -3.81 -15.13
N GLU A 433 18.09 -3.04 -15.35
CA GLU A 433 19.03 -3.22 -16.46
C GLU A 433 19.83 -4.53 -16.31
N ALA A 434 20.17 -4.95 -15.08
CA ALA A 434 20.80 -6.24 -14.78
C ALA A 434 19.87 -7.43 -15.09
N GLU A 435 18.60 -7.34 -14.69
CA GLU A 435 17.58 -8.36 -14.98
C GLU A 435 17.31 -8.48 -16.49
N GLN A 436 17.36 -7.38 -17.24
CA GLN A 436 17.32 -7.41 -18.71
C GLN A 436 18.56 -8.08 -19.32
N ALA A 437 19.77 -7.67 -18.90
CA ALA A 437 21.02 -8.27 -19.36
C ALA A 437 21.08 -9.78 -19.08
N ASN A 438 20.59 -10.22 -17.91
CA ASN A 438 20.48 -11.62 -17.53
C ASN A 438 19.50 -12.40 -18.45
N GLN A 439 18.36 -11.81 -18.79
CA GLN A 439 17.38 -12.39 -19.74
C GLN A 439 17.92 -12.45 -21.18
N GLU A 440 18.78 -11.51 -21.57
CA GLU A 440 19.48 -11.48 -22.87
C GLU A 440 20.76 -12.34 -22.89
N ALA A 441 21.09 -13.00 -21.76
CA ALA A 441 22.30 -13.80 -21.52
C ALA A 441 23.64 -13.02 -21.61
N GLU A 442 23.61 -11.70 -21.42
CA GLU A 442 24.79 -10.83 -21.27
C GLU A 442 25.32 -10.88 -19.82
N LEU A 443 25.74 -12.07 -19.37
CA LEU A 443 26.04 -12.36 -17.95
C LEU A 443 27.09 -11.41 -17.32
N ASP A 444 28.22 -11.15 -18.00
CA ASP A 444 29.29 -10.29 -17.46
C ASP A 444 28.75 -8.88 -17.09
N LYS A 445 27.88 -8.33 -17.94
CA LYS A 445 27.21 -7.03 -17.76
C LYS A 445 26.12 -7.10 -16.70
N ALA A 446 25.37 -8.20 -16.62
CA ALA A 446 24.39 -8.40 -15.56
C ALA A 446 25.06 -8.40 -14.18
N ILE A 447 26.21 -9.08 -14.04
CA ILE A 447 27.03 -9.13 -12.82
C ILE A 447 27.49 -7.71 -12.41
N GLU A 448 28.11 -6.94 -13.32
CA GLU A 448 28.55 -5.56 -13.07
C GLU A 448 27.40 -4.65 -12.59
N LEU A 449 26.22 -4.75 -13.24
CA LEU A 449 25.04 -3.96 -12.87
C LEU A 449 24.40 -4.39 -11.54
N TYR A 450 24.43 -5.69 -11.21
CA TYR A 450 23.99 -6.20 -9.90
C TYR A 450 24.92 -5.72 -8.78
N GLU A 451 26.25 -5.79 -8.96
CA GLU A 451 27.21 -5.29 -7.98
C GLU A 451 27.04 -3.79 -7.70
N GLU A 452 26.87 -2.96 -8.75
CA GLU A 452 26.59 -1.53 -8.59
C GLU A 452 25.25 -1.29 -7.86
N ALA A 453 24.21 -2.08 -8.17
CA ALA A 453 22.91 -1.96 -7.51
C ALA A 453 22.97 -2.33 -6.03
N PHE A 454 23.60 -3.45 -5.67
CA PHE A 454 23.63 -3.96 -4.30
C PHE A 454 24.44 -3.06 -3.35
N ALA A 455 25.50 -2.41 -3.83
CA ALA A 455 26.24 -1.41 -3.06
C ALA A 455 25.37 -0.19 -2.70
N ILE A 456 24.44 0.22 -3.58
CA ILE A 456 23.52 1.33 -3.29
C ILE A 456 22.37 0.86 -2.37
N TRP A 457 21.88 -0.36 -2.55
CA TRP A 457 20.88 -0.95 -1.65
C TRP A 457 21.41 -1.16 -0.22
N GLU A 458 22.71 -1.42 -0.04
CA GLU A 458 23.37 -1.43 1.27
C GLU A 458 23.24 -0.08 1.99
N GLU A 459 23.58 1.03 1.32
CA GLU A 459 23.40 2.38 1.89
C GLU A 459 21.92 2.69 2.23
N ILE A 460 20.99 2.25 1.37
CA ILE A 460 19.55 2.48 1.57
C ILE A 460 19.02 1.68 2.77
N PHE A 461 19.46 0.45 2.99
CA PHE A 461 19.06 -0.35 4.15
C PHE A 461 19.73 0.11 5.46
N ASP A 462 20.94 0.68 5.42
CA ASP A 462 21.55 1.32 6.60
C ASP A 462 20.81 2.62 7.01
N ASP A 463 20.39 3.46 6.06
CA ASP A 463 19.60 4.68 6.34
C ASP A 463 18.12 4.39 6.64
N TYR A 464 17.54 3.35 6.02
CA TYR A 464 16.13 2.96 6.17
C TYR A 464 15.94 1.47 6.56
N PRO A 465 16.40 1.01 7.74
CA PRO A 465 16.33 -0.42 8.14
C PRO A 465 14.93 -1.04 8.21
N ILE A 466 13.87 -0.22 8.19
CA ILE A 466 12.46 -0.65 8.15
C ILE A 466 12.00 -1.10 6.74
N LEU A 467 12.86 -1.01 5.72
CA LEU A 467 12.59 -1.52 4.37
C LEU A 467 13.10 -2.95 4.15
N THR A 468 13.87 -3.51 5.09
CA THR A 468 14.37 -4.90 5.02
C THR A 468 13.31 -5.98 5.21
N ILE A 469 12.05 -5.59 5.49
CA ILE A 469 10.95 -6.45 5.96
C ILE A 469 9.76 -6.48 4.98
N ASP A 470 10.00 -6.19 3.71
CA ASP A 470 8.98 -5.74 2.75
C ASP A 470 8.97 -6.56 1.44
N ASP A 471 7.87 -6.45 0.67
CA ASP A 471 7.75 -6.94 -0.72
C ASP A 471 9.02 -6.59 -1.53
N THR A 472 9.51 -5.36 -1.37
CA THR A 472 10.70 -4.83 -2.06
C THR A 472 12.02 -5.51 -1.66
N ALA A 473 12.07 -6.05 -0.44
CA ALA A 473 13.21 -6.85 0.04
C ALA A 473 13.14 -8.30 -0.48
N GLU A 474 11.94 -8.88 -0.67
CA GLU A 474 11.81 -10.18 -1.33
C GLU A 474 12.19 -10.11 -2.82
N ASP A 475 11.74 -9.07 -3.54
CA ASP A 475 12.17 -8.77 -4.92
C ASP A 475 13.70 -8.67 -5.01
N LEU A 476 14.33 -7.92 -4.10
CA LEU A 476 15.78 -7.77 -4.04
C LEU A 476 16.49 -9.11 -3.72
N PHE A 477 15.95 -9.90 -2.80
CA PHE A 477 16.49 -11.23 -2.46
C PHE A 477 16.34 -12.24 -3.60
N GLU A 478 15.32 -12.12 -4.46
CA GLU A 478 15.19 -12.87 -5.71
C GLU A 478 16.22 -12.40 -6.77
N SER A 479 16.46 -11.09 -6.93
CA SER A 479 17.55 -10.59 -7.79
C SER A 479 18.93 -11.04 -7.30
N ILE A 480 19.18 -11.08 -5.99
CA ILE A 480 20.41 -11.65 -5.41
C ILE A 480 20.53 -13.15 -5.73
N ARG A 481 19.44 -13.93 -5.64
CA ARG A 481 19.45 -15.35 -6.05
C ARG A 481 19.80 -15.53 -7.53
N ARG A 482 19.36 -14.63 -8.41
CA ARG A 482 19.72 -14.63 -9.84
C ARG A 482 21.19 -14.25 -10.08
N TYR A 483 21.70 -13.27 -9.34
CA TYR A 483 23.13 -12.94 -9.31
C TYR A 483 23.98 -14.13 -8.87
N MET A 484 23.62 -14.82 -7.78
CA MET A 484 24.32 -16.03 -7.29
C MET A 484 24.40 -17.14 -8.35
N ILE A 485 23.34 -17.32 -9.14
CA ILE A 485 23.31 -18.25 -10.29
C ILE A 485 24.22 -17.76 -11.42
N ALA A 486 24.26 -16.45 -11.71
CA ALA A 486 25.11 -15.89 -12.77
C ALA A 486 26.62 -16.03 -12.47
N ILE A 487 27.02 -15.99 -11.20
CA ILE A 487 28.42 -16.19 -10.76
C ILE A 487 28.81 -17.65 -10.47
N ASP A 488 27.89 -18.62 -10.65
CA ASP A 488 28.07 -20.06 -10.38
C ASP A 488 28.61 -20.35 -8.94
N SER A 489 28.05 -19.68 -7.92
CA SER A 489 28.46 -19.86 -6.51
C SER A 489 27.34 -20.42 -5.63
N GLU A 490 27.68 -21.37 -4.75
CA GLU A 490 26.81 -21.89 -3.69
C GLU A 490 26.89 -21.06 -2.38
N GLU A 491 27.95 -20.26 -2.19
CA GLU A 491 28.20 -19.49 -0.97
C GLU A 491 28.37 -17.98 -1.27
N ILE A 492 27.85 -17.12 -0.39
CA ILE A 492 27.89 -15.65 -0.50
C ILE A 492 29.32 -15.16 -0.18
N PRO A 493 29.92 -14.26 -1.00
CA PRO A 493 31.24 -13.69 -0.71
C PRO A 493 31.31 -12.98 0.67
N GLU A 494 32.47 -13.06 1.35
CA GLU A 494 32.68 -12.44 2.67
C GLU A 494 32.54 -10.90 2.63
N ASP A 495 32.79 -10.28 1.47
CA ASP A 495 32.76 -8.85 1.18
C ASP A 495 31.48 -8.38 0.46
N PHE A 496 30.47 -9.24 0.33
CA PHE A 496 29.21 -8.92 -0.35
C PHE A 496 28.40 -7.83 0.39
N PRO A 497 28.01 -6.71 -0.25
CA PRO A 497 27.33 -5.57 0.40
C PRO A 497 26.10 -5.91 1.25
N LEU A 498 25.30 -6.87 0.81
CA LEU A 498 24.03 -7.24 1.46
C LEU A 498 24.14 -8.54 2.29
N ARG A 499 25.35 -8.97 2.68
CA ARG A 499 25.58 -10.26 3.34
C ARG A 499 24.73 -10.47 4.60
N GLU A 500 24.63 -9.47 5.50
CA GLU A 500 23.79 -9.60 6.70
C GLU A 500 22.29 -9.75 6.38
N PHE A 501 21.83 -9.08 5.32
CA PHE A 501 20.44 -9.15 4.86
C PHE A 501 20.11 -10.57 4.33
N VAL A 502 20.97 -11.11 3.46
CA VAL A 502 20.80 -12.44 2.87
C VAL A 502 20.92 -13.55 3.93
N GLU A 503 21.83 -13.41 4.90
CA GLU A 503 21.96 -14.34 6.04
C GLU A 503 20.72 -14.38 6.93
N LEU A 504 20.00 -13.26 7.10
CA LEU A 504 18.76 -13.21 7.87
C LEU A 504 17.58 -13.77 7.06
N MET A 505 17.42 -13.37 5.80
CA MET A 505 16.40 -13.92 4.89
C MET A 505 16.52 -15.44 4.73
N GLY A 506 17.74 -15.95 4.49
CA GLY A 506 17.99 -17.38 4.29
C GLY A 506 17.82 -18.26 5.54
N ARG A 507 17.70 -17.66 6.72
CA ARG A 507 17.59 -18.36 8.00
C ARG A 507 16.14 -18.60 8.43
N ASP A 508 15.36 -17.53 8.45
CA ASP A 508 14.00 -17.52 9.02
C ASP A 508 12.92 -17.14 7.97
N GLY A 509 13.32 -16.92 6.70
CA GLY A 509 12.43 -16.59 5.57
C GLY A 509 11.96 -15.14 5.53
N ARG A 510 12.15 -14.40 6.63
CA ARG A 510 11.84 -12.98 6.80
C ARG A 510 12.86 -12.33 7.73
N VAL A 511 13.08 -11.04 7.57
CA VAL A 511 13.92 -10.23 8.46
C VAL A 511 13.05 -9.56 9.53
N ASP A 512 13.54 -9.47 10.77
CA ASP A 512 13.06 -8.47 11.73
C ASP A 512 13.98 -7.24 11.69
N SER A 513 13.40 -6.05 11.52
CA SER A 513 14.15 -4.81 11.31
C SER A 513 15.07 -4.46 12.50
N LEU A 514 14.66 -4.76 13.74
CA LEU A 514 15.50 -4.55 14.92
C LEU A 514 16.66 -5.54 14.96
N THR A 515 16.40 -6.80 14.63
CA THR A 515 17.41 -7.86 14.50
C THR A 515 18.40 -7.55 13.37
N TYR A 516 17.96 -6.97 12.25
CA TYR A 516 18.85 -6.50 11.18
C TYR A 516 19.84 -5.46 11.68
N ILE A 517 19.36 -4.37 12.31
CA ILE A 517 20.23 -3.34 12.91
C ILE A 517 21.20 -3.99 13.91
N GLU A 518 20.69 -4.85 14.80
CA GLU A 518 21.50 -5.54 15.80
C GLU A 518 22.56 -6.48 15.21
N VAL A 519 22.36 -7.08 14.04
CA VAL A 519 23.35 -7.92 13.35
C VAL A 519 24.34 -7.06 12.58
N ARG A 520 23.86 -6.03 11.87
CA ARG A 520 24.65 -5.07 11.09
C ARG A 520 25.63 -4.29 11.96
N GLU A 521 25.20 -3.75 13.10
CA GLU A 521 26.08 -3.08 14.08
C GLU A 521 27.20 -4.02 14.57
N LYS A 522 26.90 -5.29 14.84
CA LYS A 522 27.87 -6.30 15.29
C LYS A 522 28.83 -6.71 14.17
N ALA A 523 28.35 -6.78 12.92
CA ALA A 523 29.18 -7.03 11.75
C ALA A 523 30.18 -5.89 11.52
N ILE A 524 29.71 -4.63 11.52
CA ILE A 524 30.55 -3.43 11.40
C ILE A 524 31.61 -3.37 12.51
N ALA A 525 31.24 -3.70 13.76
CA ALA A 525 32.18 -3.80 14.87
C ALA A 525 33.26 -4.88 14.63
N LYS A 526 32.86 -6.10 14.29
CA LYS A 526 33.77 -7.22 14.00
C LYS A 526 34.71 -6.93 12.81
N MET A 527 34.20 -6.31 11.75
CA MET A 527 35.01 -5.91 10.58
C MET A 527 36.05 -4.84 10.97
N LYS A 528 35.68 -3.89 11.82
CA LYS A 528 36.59 -2.87 12.35
C LYS A 528 37.67 -3.48 13.27
N GLU A 529 37.32 -4.45 14.10
CA GLU A 529 38.27 -5.22 14.91
C GLU A 529 39.23 -6.03 14.02
N ARG A 530 38.73 -6.83 13.06
CA ARG A 530 39.59 -7.61 12.16
C ARG A 530 40.50 -6.72 11.30
N LYS A 531 40.04 -5.53 10.90
CA LYS A 531 40.87 -4.53 10.20
C LYS A 531 41.97 -3.93 11.09
N GLN A 532 41.76 -3.87 12.41
CA GLN A 532 42.81 -3.49 13.36
C GLN A 532 43.79 -4.64 13.59
N GLU A 533 43.32 -5.89 13.74
CA GLU A 533 44.18 -7.08 13.80
C GLU A 533 45.10 -7.18 12.59
N LEU A 534 44.57 -7.11 11.36
CA LEU A 534 45.36 -7.13 10.12
C LEU A 534 46.40 -6.01 10.07
N GLN A 535 46.05 -4.81 10.55
CA GLN A 535 46.99 -3.69 10.68
C GLN A 535 48.00 -3.85 11.82
N GLU A 536 47.83 -4.78 12.75
CA GLU A 536 48.81 -5.14 13.76
C GLU A 536 49.65 -6.35 13.35
N GLU A 537 49.10 -7.28 12.58
CA GLU A 537 49.80 -8.37 11.88
C GLU A 537 50.78 -7.78 10.84
N GLU A 538 50.34 -6.85 9.99
CA GLU A 538 51.17 -6.14 9.00
C GLU A 538 52.34 -5.40 9.68
N LYS A 539 52.07 -4.64 10.74
CA LYS A 539 53.10 -3.94 11.53
C LYS A 539 54.00 -4.87 12.38
N GLN A 540 53.63 -6.15 12.54
CA GLN A 540 54.51 -7.16 13.13
C GLN A 540 55.42 -7.74 12.05
N LEU A 541 54.87 -8.09 10.89
CA LEU A 541 55.64 -8.53 9.72
C LEU A 541 56.67 -7.48 9.27
N GLU A 542 56.30 -6.18 9.23
CA GLU A 542 57.26 -5.09 8.98
C GLU A 542 58.43 -5.10 9.96
N ARG A 543 58.16 -5.27 11.27
CA ARG A 543 59.22 -5.32 12.30
C ARG A 543 60.06 -6.58 12.23
N GLU A 544 59.46 -7.74 11.97
CA GLU A 544 60.20 -8.99 11.78
C GLU A 544 61.08 -8.93 10.52
N LEU A 545 60.64 -8.25 9.47
CA LEU A 545 61.45 -7.96 8.29
C LEU A 545 62.55 -6.94 8.57
N GLU A 546 62.31 -5.87 9.34
CA GLU A 546 63.34 -4.92 9.78
C GLU A 546 64.39 -5.62 10.67
N GLU A 547 63.95 -6.44 11.64
CA GLU A 547 64.84 -7.20 12.53
C GLU A 547 65.66 -8.25 11.74
N ALA A 548 65.05 -8.97 10.79
CA ALA A 548 65.77 -9.90 9.91
C ALA A 548 66.82 -9.18 9.04
N ASN A 549 66.44 -8.09 8.37
CA ASN A 549 67.39 -7.27 7.59
C ASN A 549 68.51 -6.70 8.47
N SER A 550 68.25 -6.40 9.75
CA SER A 550 69.30 -5.94 10.68
C SER A 550 70.28 -7.06 11.07
N GLN A 551 69.81 -8.30 11.21
CA GLN A 551 70.64 -9.47 11.53
C GLN A 551 71.49 -9.91 10.33
N ASP A 552 70.96 -9.87 9.10
CA ASP A 552 71.75 -10.15 7.90
C ASP A 552 72.87 -9.11 7.71
N ASN A 553 72.60 -7.83 7.98
CA ASN A 553 73.62 -6.77 7.92
C ASN A 553 74.74 -6.92 8.96
N GLU A 554 74.47 -7.42 10.19
CA GLU A 554 75.55 -7.76 11.14
C GLU A 554 76.43 -8.93 10.66
N SER A 555 75.96 -9.74 9.71
CA SER A 555 76.73 -10.86 9.14
C SER A 555 77.66 -10.43 7.99
N ASP A 556 77.23 -9.47 7.17
CA ASP A 556 77.93 -9.04 5.95
C ASP A 556 78.89 -7.83 6.12
N GLU A 557 78.96 -7.21 7.31
CA GLU A 557 79.88 -6.08 7.60
C GLU A 557 81.39 -6.48 7.68
N LYS A 558 81.83 -7.45 6.87
CA LYS A 558 83.20 -8.00 6.83
C LYS A 558 83.83 -8.19 5.45
N ALA A 559 83.29 -7.60 4.39
CA ALA A 559 83.99 -7.48 3.10
C ALA A 559 83.73 -6.13 2.38
N SER A 560 84.80 -5.40 2.02
CA SER A 560 84.73 -4.11 1.31
C SER A 560 86.13 -3.69 0.84
N PRO A 561 86.31 -2.87 -0.22
CA PRO A 561 85.68 -2.91 -1.55
C PRO A 561 86.74 -2.77 -2.70
N GLY A 562 86.33 -2.63 -3.97
CA GLY A 562 87.29 -2.19 -5.02
C GLY A 562 86.90 -2.19 -6.51
N GLU A 563 86.15 -1.17 -6.96
CA GLU A 563 86.25 -0.44 -8.26
C GLU A 563 86.13 -1.16 -9.65
N PRO A 564 85.87 -0.44 -10.79
CA PRO A 564 84.96 -0.93 -11.86
C PRO A 564 85.48 -0.94 -13.35
N GLU A 565 84.51 -1.01 -14.29
CA GLU A 565 84.53 -0.94 -15.78
C GLU A 565 84.80 -2.22 -16.62
N LYS A 566 83.84 -2.61 -17.51
CA LYS A 566 83.89 -2.43 -18.99
C LYS A 566 82.71 -3.01 -19.79
N ASP A 567 82.60 -2.60 -21.07
CA ASP A 567 81.40 -2.63 -21.94
C ASP A 567 81.20 -3.82 -22.93
N SER A 568 79.95 -3.95 -23.43
CA SER A 568 79.51 -4.51 -24.75
C SER A 568 79.64 -6.05 -24.95
N VAL A 569 78.94 -6.81 -25.82
CA VAL A 569 78.34 -6.69 -27.20
C VAL A 569 77.21 -7.79 -27.33
N SER A 570 76.11 -7.82 -28.14
CA SER A 570 75.49 -7.05 -29.27
C SER A 570 73.95 -7.29 -29.40
N ASP A 571 73.29 -6.38 -30.13
CA ASP A 571 71.97 -6.39 -30.82
C ASP A 571 71.84 -7.39 -32.04
N PRO A 572 70.71 -7.58 -32.80
CA PRO A 572 70.08 -6.56 -33.69
C PRO A 572 68.54 -6.56 -33.95
N GLU A 573 68.11 -5.49 -34.64
CA GLU A 573 66.77 -5.02 -35.03
C GLU A 573 66.27 -5.53 -36.41
N GLU A 574 65.02 -5.21 -36.81
CA GLU A 574 64.68 -4.73 -38.18
C GLU A 574 63.28 -4.04 -38.26
N GLU A 575 63.21 -2.81 -38.80
CA GLU A 575 62.01 -2.17 -39.42
C GLU A 575 62.25 -2.02 -40.95
N PRO A 576 61.27 -1.61 -41.81
CA PRO A 576 61.19 -0.17 -42.17
C PRO A 576 59.85 0.40 -42.77
N ALA A 577 59.64 1.73 -42.61
CA ALA A 577 59.18 2.72 -43.64
C ALA A 577 57.80 2.59 -44.40
N SER A 578 57.27 3.57 -45.16
CA SER A 578 57.14 5.06 -45.03
C SER A 578 56.35 5.67 -46.23
N GLU A 579 55.36 6.57 -45.98
CA GLU A 579 54.80 7.65 -46.89
C GLU A 579 54.26 7.23 -48.30
N GLU A 580 53.37 7.91 -49.06
CA GLU A 580 52.76 9.26 -49.20
C GLU A 580 51.26 9.07 -49.69
N SER A 581 50.34 9.99 -50.05
CA SER A 581 50.17 11.47 -50.10
C SER A 581 48.67 11.88 -50.28
N ASP A 582 48.38 13.19 -50.28
CA ASP A 582 47.29 13.95 -50.96
C ASP A 582 45.75 13.67 -50.81
N ALA A 583 45.12 14.53 -49.98
CA ALA A 583 44.21 15.64 -50.38
C ALA A 583 42.68 15.48 -50.71
N GLU A 584 41.90 16.26 -49.93
CA GLU A 584 40.69 17.06 -50.26
C GLU A 584 39.27 16.45 -50.49
N MET A 585 38.27 17.34 -50.38
CA MET A 585 36.85 17.10 -50.14
C MET A 585 36.00 16.95 -51.41
N ALA A 586 34.84 16.28 -51.33
CA ALA A 586 33.49 16.93 -51.38
C ALA A 586 32.33 16.04 -51.93
N SER A 587 31.28 15.91 -51.12
CA SER A 587 29.85 15.88 -51.46
C SER A 587 29.23 14.95 -52.53
N SER A 588 28.20 14.21 -52.06
CA SER A 588 26.83 14.08 -52.63
C SER A 588 26.43 12.92 -53.58
N GLN A 589 25.30 12.29 -53.20
CA GLN A 589 24.20 11.72 -54.04
C GLN A 589 24.56 10.60 -55.06
N SER A 590 23.92 9.43 -55.14
CA SER A 590 22.52 9.02 -54.86
C SER A 590 22.30 7.52 -55.21
N SER A 591 21.05 7.04 -55.04
CA SER A 591 20.39 5.93 -55.77
C SER A 591 20.88 4.47 -55.62
N SER A 592 20.08 3.71 -54.85
CA SER A 592 19.61 2.32 -55.09
C SER A 592 18.84 2.19 -56.44
N PRO A 593 18.21 1.04 -56.84
CA PRO A 593 18.01 -0.26 -56.16
C PRO A 593 18.20 -1.52 -57.05
N GLU A 594 17.94 -2.71 -56.48
CA GLU A 594 17.19 -3.91 -56.99
C GLU A 594 17.57 -5.12 -56.07
N GLU A 595 16.66 -5.91 -55.46
CA GLU A 595 15.72 -6.92 -56.01
C GLU A 595 16.40 -8.12 -56.68
N SER A 596 15.92 -9.39 -56.66
CA SER A 596 14.95 -10.17 -55.84
C SER A 596 15.17 -11.68 -56.16
N ALA A 597 14.53 -12.75 -55.65
CA ALA A 597 13.40 -13.00 -54.72
C ALA A 597 13.59 -14.40 -54.06
N ASN A 598 13.10 -14.68 -52.83
CA ASN A 598 11.82 -15.34 -52.47
C ASN A 598 11.59 -16.83 -52.91
N ALA A 599 11.24 -17.72 -51.97
CA ALA A 599 10.43 -18.94 -52.19
C ALA A 599 9.93 -19.59 -50.87
N GLU A 600 8.61 -19.72 -50.72
CA GLU A 600 7.84 -20.59 -49.79
C GLU A 600 7.39 -21.87 -50.56
N PRO A 601 6.90 -22.98 -49.95
CA PRO A 601 5.47 -23.06 -49.56
C PRO A 601 5.01 -24.13 -48.50
N GLU A 602 3.77 -23.92 -47.99
CA GLU A 602 2.66 -24.86 -47.66
C GLU A 602 2.81 -26.17 -46.81
N ASP A 603 2.02 -26.21 -45.72
CA ASP A 603 1.13 -27.26 -45.14
C ASP A 603 1.43 -28.78 -45.17
N ALA A 604 1.32 -29.42 -43.99
CA ALA A 604 0.68 -30.75 -43.77
C ALA A 604 0.38 -31.05 -42.28
N ASP A 605 -0.71 -31.76 -41.97
CA ASP A 605 -1.05 -32.28 -40.63
C ASP A 605 -0.18 -33.48 -40.18
N ALA A 606 -0.03 -33.71 -38.86
CA ALA A 606 -0.71 -34.82 -38.14
C ALA A 606 -0.03 -35.32 -36.83
N ASP A 607 -0.87 -35.43 -35.79
CA ASP A 607 -0.97 -36.48 -34.75
C ASP A 607 -0.06 -36.57 -33.48
N THR A 608 -0.77 -36.98 -32.42
CA THR A 608 -0.52 -37.35 -31.00
C THR A 608 0.87 -37.77 -30.45
N THR A 609 1.17 -37.24 -29.25
CA THR A 609 1.05 -37.92 -27.92
C THR A 609 0.96 -36.82 -26.85
N GLU A 610 -0.08 -36.69 -26.01
CA GLU A 610 -0.48 -37.55 -24.88
C GLU A 610 0.66 -37.95 -23.93
N GLU A 611 0.84 -37.19 -22.86
CA GLU A 611 1.10 -37.76 -21.54
C GLU A 611 0.34 -36.95 -20.48
N SER A 612 -0.45 -37.62 -19.64
CA SER A 612 -1.40 -36.99 -18.72
C SER A 612 -1.05 -37.30 -17.27
N GLN A 613 -1.03 -36.28 -16.42
CA GLN A 613 -0.94 -36.43 -14.97
C GLN A 613 -2.28 -36.07 -14.32
N GLN A 614 -2.66 -36.84 -13.31
CA GLN A 614 -4.03 -36.90 -12.82
C GLN A 614 -4.27 -35.83 -11.75
N ALA A 615 -5.29 -35.00 -11.94
CA ALA A 615 -5.93 -34.32 -10.82
C ALA A 615 -6.87 -35.31 -10.13
N GLU A 616 -6.70 -35.53 -8.82
CA GLU A 616 -7.67 -36.29 -8.03
C GLU A 616 -8.90 -35.43 -7.72
N GLU A 617 -10.09 -35.99 -7.91
CA GLU A 617 -11.36 -35.35 -7.58
C GLU A 617 -11.58 -35.37 -6.05
N THR A 618 -11.80 -34.20 -5.44
CA THR A 618 -12.34 -34.09 -4.07
C THR A 618 -13.62 -33.24 -4.06
N GLU A 619 -14.76 -33.90 -4.27
CA GLU A 619 -16.06 -33.32 -3.98
C GLU A 619 -16.25 -33.13 -2.46
N ASP A 620 -16.15 -31.90 -1.96
CA ASP A 620 -17.00 -31.39 -0.87
C ASP A 620 -16.83 -29.87 -0.74
N SER A 621 -17.77 -29.10 -1.32
CA SER A 621 -17.84 -27.64 -1.14
C SER A 621 -19.12 -27.24 -0.39
N GLU A 622 -19.03 -27.23 0.95
CA GLU A 622 -20.05 -26.60 1.78
C GLU A 622 -20.12 -25.07 1.52
N PRO A 623 -21.30 -24.44 1.63
CA PRO A 623 -21.48 -23.03 1.28
C PRO A 623 -20.87 -22.09 2.32
N VAL A 624 -19.66 -21.60 2.05
CA VAL A 624 -18.95 -20.59 2.86
C VAL A 624 -19.82 -19.36 3.11
N THR A 625 -19.86 -18.93 4.38
CA THR A 625 -20.68 -17.81 4.83
C THR A 625 -19.98 -16.45 4.68
N LEU A 626 -20.77 -15.39 4.50
CA LEU A 626 -20.31 -14.01 4.24
C LEU A 626 -19.70 -13.28 5.44
N GLU A 627 -19.15 -14.01 6.41
CA GLU A 627 -18.40 -13.47 7.56
C GLU A 627 -16.91 -13.74 7.32
N ASP A 628 -16.54 -14.97 6.96
CA ASP A 628 -15.17 -15.42 6.67
C ASP A 628 -14.52 -14.65 5.49
N ALA A 629 -15.29 -14.44 4.42
CA ALA A 629 -14.83 -13.73 3.22
C ALA A 629 -14.59 -12.21 3.40
N ALA A 630 -14.82 -11.68 4.60
CA ALA A 630 -14.50 -10.29 4.96
C ALA A 630 -13.29 -10.15 5.90
N GLU A 631 -12.83 -11.25 6.52
CA GLU A 631 -11.57 -11.29 7.27
C GLU A 631 -10.36 -11.61 6.37
N ALA A 632 -10.60 -12.08 5.14
CA ALA A 632 -9.60 -12.24 4.07
C ALA A 632 -9.11 -10.89 3.48
N ILE A 633 -8.76 -9.94 4.34
CA ILE A 633 -7.81 -8.89 4.00
C ILE A 633 -6.42 -9.52 4.14
N PRO A 634 -5.59 -9.58 3.09
CA PRO A 634 -4.19 -9.92 3.29
C PRO A 634 -3.57 -8.82 4.16
N ALA A 635 -3.22 -9.17 5.38
CA ALA A 635 -2.15 -8.47 6.07
C ALA A 635 -0.87 -8.76 5.26
N SER A 636 -0.25 -7.72 4.74
CA SER A 636 1.14 -7.78 4.28
C SER A 636 2.01 -8.10 5.49
N GLU A 637 2.51 -9.33 5.54
CA GLU A 637 3.55 -9.81 6.47
C GLU A 637 4.91 -9.81 5.78
#